data_AF-A0AAW1RH89-F1
#
_entry.id   AF-A0AAW1RH89-F1
#
_cell.length_a   1.000
_cell.length_b   1.000
_cell.length_c   1.000
_cell.angle_alpha   90.00
_cell.angle_beta   90.00
_cell.angle_gamma   90.00
#
_symmetry.space_group_name_H-M   'P 1'
#
loop_
_entity.id
_entity.type
_entity.pdbx_description
1 polymer ?
#
loop_
_entity_poly.entity_id
_entity_poly.type
_entity_poly.pdbx_seq_one_letter_code
_entity_poly.pdbx_strand_id
1 'polypeptide(L)'
;MRQGWSRPGSSAGLANPKPASKTNRLDLKGKAAGGSPAPIRRLSKSRPAPEQNGKQYSPDSPTSPAQGSPYPLGPSIVKDGVNMAVFAANAEQLSVCFFTEEDLQQGRVTNEVALDPATNRTGDIWHVMLPQLDSSSLYGFRTSGPHQSSNETAVGHRYDEAQVMVDPYATGLISRRVWGEHSPELDWGKVLGLATTWPQAAGIVPSQAPPFDWQGTRPLHLPREDLIIYEMHVRGFTQSPTSATSYPGTFAGMVEKLDYLQTLGINCVELLPSQEFNELEYYSAIPGTNSYRYNYWGYSTGGFFAPMARYAQAAAEGQPGQQIIDEFKMLVRECHKRGMEVIMDVVFNHTSEGNEKGPVLSMRGLDNRIYYMLAPEGEYYNYTGCGNTLNCNHPVVRRFIVDCLRYWVETMHIDGFRFDLASIMTRAHSEWDTMPMNQPGEPGETQSAIMAEGAGVPTGTPLSDPALIEMISEDPILRGTHLIAEAWDAAGLYQAGAFPHYDGQWSEWNGNFRDTVRAFIKGSDGTWASQFAAAMTGSPGLYSSSEPREEDWWANNGGRRWKGNRSPLASINFITAHDGFTLADLVSFNGKHNEANGEQNRDGESHNLTWNCGEEGPSRKPTILRLRARQMKNLATALLVAHGIPMILMGDEYGHSKGGNNNTYCHDSALNWLDWRQAEAAGNGYARYFRHLVRLRLSRPELKRTTFGNSHHICWHGEEPGEPDWTETSRLVAWSVSTPVGEVNGAAGLYIAFSASHQPISLQLPVWPGRVWQPVVDTGKPAPYDMLVADSALSQASINTALAGTRMWTADHLYPLLPWSAIVLKSIRE
;
A
#
# COMPACT_ATOMS: atom_id res chain seq x y z
N MET A 1 -31.77 -0.64 -11.50
CA MET A 1 -32.28 -1.13 -12.81
C MET A 1 -31.32 -0.65 -13.90
N ARG A 2 -31.01 -1.47 -14.93
CA ARG A 2 -30.22 -1.03 -16.11
C ARG A 2 -31.16 -0.82 -17.30
N GLN A 3 -30.94 0.20 -18.12
CA GLN A 3 -31.49 0.28 -19.49
C GLN A 3 -30.35 0.31 -20.50
N GLY A 4 -30.52 -0.41 -21.61
CA GLY A 4 -29.49 -0.58 -22.64
C GLY A 4 -29.41 0.61 -23.60
N TRP A 5 -28.23 0.85 -24.15
CA TRP A 5 -27.99 1.89 -25.16
C TRP A 5 -28.12 1.31 -26.58
N SER A 6 -29.15 1.74 -27.31
CA SER A 6 -29.31 1.49 -28.74
C SER A 6 -28.56 2.54 -29.57
N ARG A 7 -27.90 2.11 -30.65
CA ARG A 7 -27.25 3.02 -31.61
C ARG A 7 -28.28 3.66 -32.55
N PRO A 8 -28.15 4.96 -32.87
CA PRO A 8 -28.79 5.55 -34.05
C PRO A 8 -27.78 6.05 -35.10
N GLY A 9 -28.01 5.69 -36.35
CA GLY A 9 -27.76 6.56 -37.51
C GLY A 9 -29.12 7.04 -38.06
N SER A 10 -29.20 8.01 -38.98
CA SER A 10 -28.14 8.76 -39.66
C SER A 10 -28.67 10.08 -40.29
N SER A 11 -27.74 10.95 -40.68
CA SER A 11 -27.79 11.84 -41.87
C SER A 11 -28.94 12.87 -42.07
N ALA A 12 -28.63 14.17 -41.89
CA ALA A 12 -28.73 15.26 -42.89
C ALA A 12 -28.47 16.65 -42.22
N GLY A 13 -27.76 17.63 -42.80
CA GLY A 13 -26.92 17.68 -44.01
C GLY A 13 -26.47 19.11 -44.36
N LEU A 14 -25.51 19.27 -45.31
CA LEU A 14 -25.01 20.53 -45.92
C LEU A 14 -24.11 21.43 -45.02
N ALA A 15 -23.08 22.16 -45.50
CA ALA A 15 -22.52 22.34 -46.85
C ALA A 15 -20.96 22.48 -46.84
N ASN A 16 -20.33 22.64 -48.01
CA ASN A 16 -18.88 22.52 -48.28
C ASN A 16 -18.28 23.85 -48.80
N PRO A 17 -16.97 24.15 -48.63
CA PRO A 17 -16.13 24.34 -49.83
C PRO A 17 -14.64 23.89 -49.72
N LYS A 18 -14.00 23.67 -50.90
CA LYS A 18 -12.54 23.44 -51.10
C LYS A 18 -11.80 24.76 -51.40
N PRO A 19 -10.46 24.86 -51.22
CA PRO A 19 -9.45 24.47 -52.24
C PRO A 19 -8.34 23.55 -51.66
N ALA A 20 -7.58 22.70 -52.39
CA ALA A 20 -6.87 22.76 -53.68
C ALA A 20 -5.37 23.16 -53.57
N SER A 21 -4.50 22.59 -54.43
CA SER A 21 -3.05 22.49 -54.24
C SER A 21 -2.20 23.28 -55.27
N LYS A 22 -0.90 23.49 -54.96
CA LYS A 22 0.23 23.44 -55.93
C LYS A 22 1.61 23.59 -55.28
N THR A 23 2.60 22.91 -55.85
CA THR A 23 4.05 23.04 -55.60
C THR A 23 4.73 23.73 -56.80
N ASN A 24 5.95 24.30 -56.63
CA ASN A 24 7.02 24.20 -57.64
C ASN A 24 8.39 24.86 -57.31
N ARG A 25 9.44 24.36 -58.00
CA ARG A 25 10.83 24.84 -58.17
C ARG A 25 11.81 24.60 -56.98
N LEU A 26 13.01 24.00 -57.15
CA LEU A 26 14.11 24.09 -58.17
C LEU A 26 14.99 25.34 -57.95
N ASP A 27 16.33 25.39 -58.12
CA ASP A 27 17.38 24.60 -58.83
C ASP A 27 18.73 24.70 -58.02
N LEU A 28 19.88 24.00 -58.18
CA LEU A 28 20.41 22.90 -59.04
C LEU A 28 21.77 22.36 -58.47
N LYS A 29 22.36 21.32 -59.12
CA LYS A 29 23.75 20.75 -59.01
C LYS A 29 24.06 19.82 -57.80
N GLY A 30 24.67 18.64 -57.95
CA GLY A 30 24.83 17.77 -59.14
C GLY A 30 26.27 17.29 -59.46
N LYS A 31 26.52 15.99 -59.22
CA LYS A 31 27.46 15.12 -59.97
C LYS A 31 27.21 13.65 -59.61
N ALA A 32 27.35 12.73 -60.56
CA ALA A 32 27.09 11.30 -60.35
C ALA A 32 28.05 10.39 -61.13
N ALA A 33 28.54 9.36 -60.45
CA ALA A 33 29.13 8.12 -60.96
C ALA A 33 29.24 7.15 -59.77
N GLY A 34 29.02 5.84 -59.86
CA GLY A 34 28.53 5.06 -61.00
C GLY A 34 28.93 3.59 -60.85
N GLY A 35 27.99 2.70 -60.54
CA GLY A 35 28.26 1.26 -60.40
C GLY A 35 27.13 0.50 -59.69
N SER A 36 26.69 -0.61 -60.28
CA SER A 36 25.72 -1.54 -59.69
C SER A 36 26.42 -2.50 -58.69
N PRO A 37 25.71 -3.05 -57.69
CA PRO A 37 26.34 -3.77 -56.59
C PRO A 37 26.80 -5.20 -56.96
N ALA A 38 27.92 -5.61 -56.37
CA ALA A 38 28.36 -7.00 -56.28
C ALA A 38 28.13 -7.52 -54.83
N PRO A 39 27.91 -8.83 -54.62
CA PRO A 39 27.51 -9.36 -53.31
C PRO A 39 28.66 -9.32 -52.29
N ILE A 40 28.41 -8.70 -51.14
CA ILE A 40 29.39 -8.64 -50.04
C ILE A 40 29.41 -10.00 -49.31
N ARG A 41 30.54 -10.70 -49.40
CA ARG A 41 30.84 -11.90 -48.58
C ARG A 41 30.66 -11.59 -47.09
N ARG A 42 29.97 -12.47 -46.35
CA ARG A 42 30.16 -12.56 -44.89
C ARG A 42 31.63 -12.86 -44.61
N LEU A 43 32.32 -11.95 -43.92
CA LEU A 43 33.64 -12.19 -43.33
C LEU A 43 33.45 -12.58 -41.87
N SER A 44 33.41 -13.89 -41.60
CA SER A 44 33.59 -14.41 -40.25
C SER A 44 35.02 -14.13 -39.80
N LYS A 45 35.19 -13.11 -38.95
CA LYS A 45 36.36 -12.97 -38.09
C LYS A 45 35.92 -13.21 -36.66
N SER A 46 36.30 -14.37 -36.12
CA SER A 46 36.30 -14.59 -34.68
C SER A 46 37.13 -13.49 -34.00
N ARG A 47 36.56 -12.83 -32.99
CA ARG A 47 37.40 -12.13 -32.01
C ARG A 47 38.26 -13.18 -31.29
N PRO A 48 39.53 -12.89 -30.95
CA PRO A 48 40.21 -13.67 -29.92
C PRO A 48 39.43 -13.53 -28.59
N ALA A 49 39.54 -14.53 -27.73
CA ALA A 49 38.97 -14.47 -26.39
C ALA A 49 39.57 -13.27 -25.60
N PRO A 50 38.82 -12.66 -24.66
CA PRO A 50 39.38 -11.66 -23.75
C PRO A 50 40.51 -12.29 -22.92
N GLU A 51 41.59 -11.54 -22.69
CA GLU A 51 42.67 -12.00 -21.83
C GLU A 51 42.20 -12.11 -20.38
N GLN A 52 42.36 -13.29 -19.77
CA GLN A 52 42.04 -13.53 -18.36
C GLN A 52 43.05 -12.83 -17.44
N ASN A 53 42.86 -11.53 -17.23
CA ASN A 53 43.57 -10.74 -16.19
C ASN A 53 42.81 -10.69 -14.86
N GLY A 54 41.85 -11.60 -14.64
CA GLY A 54 41.42 -11.95 -13.29
C GLY A 54 42.56 -12.69 -12.57
N LYS A 55 42.81 -12.38 -11.29
CA LYS A 55 43.77 -13.14 -10.48
C LYS A 55 43.25 -14.57 -10.33
N GLN A 56 43.87 -15.55 -10.99
CA GLN A 56 43.57 -16.96 -10.74
C GLN A 56 43.92 -17.30 -9.29
N TYR A 57 42.90 -17.58 -8.48
CA TYR A 57 43.07 -18.09 -7.14
C TYR A 57 43.65 -19.50 -7.21
N SER A 58 44.75 -19.74 -6.48
CA SER A 58 45.34 -21.07 -6.37
C SER A 58 44.45 -21.94 -5.47
N PRO A 59 44.10 -23.19 -5.87
CA PRO A 59 43.12 -24.00 -5.13
C PRO A 59 43.52 -24.27 -3.68
N ASP A 60 44.82 -24.31 -3.37
CA ASP A 60 45.34 -24.54 -2.01
C ASP A 60 45.43 -23.28 -1.13
N SER A 61 44.85 -22.14 -1.56
CA SER A 61 44.83 -20.92 -0.74
C SER A 61 43.70 -20.93 0.32
N PRO A 62 43.95 -20.47 1.56
CA PRO A 62 42.92 -20.36 2.61
C PRO A 62 41.90 -19.21 2.36
N THR A 63 41.93 -18.63 1.17
CA THR A 63 41.07 -17.54 0.67
C THR A 63 40.31 -17.94 -0.60
N SER A 64 40.42 -19.20 -1.04
CA SER A 64 39.75 -19.67 -2.26
C SER A 64 38.26 -19.95 -2.03
N PRO A 65 37.37 -19.66 -2.99
CA PRO A 65 35.95 -20.02 -2.91
C PRO A 65 35.74 -21.52 -2.68
N ALA A 66 34.80 -21.86 -1.81
CA ALA A 66 34.42 -23.22 -1.47
C ALA A 66 32.96 -23.52 -1.88
N GLN A 67 32.57 -24.80 -1.87
CA GLN A 67 31.30 -25.26 -2.45
C GLN A 67 30.06 -24.52 -1.91
N GLY A 68 29.99 -24.26 -0.60
CA GLY A 68 28.83 -23.65 0.04
C GLY A 68 27.62 -24.59 0.18
N SER A 69 26.46 -23.99 0.41
CA SER A 69 25.18 -24.63 0.71
C SER A 69 24.05 -23.92 -0.04
N PRO A 70 23.07 -24.63 -0.63
CA PRO A 70 21.89 -24.02 -1.26
C PRO A 70 20.92 -23.36 -0.26
N TYR A 71 21.09 -23.59 1.05
CA TYR A 71 20.24 -22.98 2.07
C TYR A 71 21.06 -22.43 3.25
N PRO A 72 20.62 -21.32 3.89
CA PRO A 72 19.48 -20.48 3.47
C PRO A 72 19.77 -19.73 2.16
N LEU A 73 18.71 -19.25 1.49
CA LEU A 73 18.83 -18.34 0.34
C LEU A 73 19.26 -16.95 0.81
N GLY A 74 19.88 -16.18 -0.10
CA GLY A 74 20.54 -14.91 0.20
C GLY A 74 21.93 -15.07 0.80
N PRO A 75 22.48 -13.99 1.39
CA PRO A 75 23.79 -14.00 2.02
C PRO A 75 23.67 -14.40 3.50
N SER A 76 24.46 -15.38 3.95
CA SER A 76 24.40 -15.91 5.32
C SER A 76 25.77 -16.09 5.94
N ILE A 77 25.93 -15.64 7.19
CA ILE A 77 27.19 -15.76 7.93
C ILE A 77 27.38 -17.21 8.36
N VAL A 78 28.52 -17.80 8.00
CA VAL A 78 28.94 -19.13 8.44
C VAL A 78 30.26 -19.04 9.21
N LYS A 79 30.60 -20.09 9.95
CA LYS A 79 31.74 -20.11 10.90
C LYS A 79 33.04 -19.50 10.35
N ASP A 80 33.36 -19.78 9.09
CA ASP A 80 34.65 -19.46 8.47
C ASP A 80 34.52 -18.49 7.26
N GLY A 81 33.34 -17.86 7.04
CA GLY A 81 33.09 -17.00 5.88
C GLY A 81 31.63 -16.55 5.71
N VAL A 82 31.24 -16.20 4.48
CA VAL A 82 29.84 -15.94 4.09
C VAL A 82 29.40 -16.95 3.02
N ASN A 83 28.24 -17.57 3.20
CA ASN A 83 27.59 -18.41 2.20
C ASN A 83 26.59 -17.56 1.39
N MET A 84 26.82 -17.45 0.09
CA MET A 84 25.85 -16.88 -0.85
C MET A 84 25.04 -18.01 -1.48
N ALA A 85 23.71 -17.88 -1.56
CA ALA A 85 22.87 -18.80 -2.32
C ALA A 85 21.72 -18.07 -3.03
N VAL A 86 21.49 -18.38 -4.31
CA VAL A 86 20.48 -17.72 -5.15
C VAL A 86 19.79 -18.72 -6.08
N PHE A 87 18.48 -18.59 -6.23
CA PHE A 87 17.70 -19.37 -7.19
C PHE A 87 17.82 -18.77 -8.60
N ALA A 88 18.24 -19.59 -9.56
CA ALA A 88 18.27 -19.27 -11.00
C ALA A 88 18.28 -20.57 -11.82
N ALA A 89 17.11 -21.21 -11.99
CA ALA A 89 16.98 -22.51 -12.65
C ALA A 89 17.47 -22.48 -14.10
N ASN A 90 17.00 -21.51 -14.87
CA ASN A 90 17.25 -21.45 -16.32
C ASN A 90 18.57 -20.75 -16.69
N ALA A 91 19.43 -20.43 -15.72
CA ALA A 91 20.75 -19.87 -15.96
C ALA A 91 21.74 -20.96 -16.38
N GLU A 92 22.60 -20.66 -17.36
CA GLU A 92 23.66 -21.54 -17.87
C GLU A 92 24.97 -21.35 -17.08
N GLN A 93 25.27 -20.12 -16.68
CA GLN A 93 26.40 -19.75 -15.82
C GLN A 93 25.98 -18.64 -14.85
N LEU A 94 26.63 -18.59 -13.68
CA LEU A 94 26.42 -17.54 -12.68
C LEU A 94 27.76 -17.11 -12.07
N SER A 95 27.95 -15.80 -11.88
CA SER A 95 29.06 -15.21 -11.13
C SER A 95 28.54 -14.37 -9.98
N VAL A 96 29.26 -14.32 -8.86
CA VAL A 96 29.11 -13.25 -7.87
C VAL A 96 30.04 -12.09 -8.21
N CYS A 97 29.47 -10.92 -8.48
CA CYS A 97 30.17 -9.67 -8.71
C CYS A 97 30.30 -8.91 -7.38
N PHE A 98 31.49 -8.42 -7.08
CA PHE A 98 31.79 -7.61 -5.90
C PHE A 98 32.14 -6.18 -6.26
N PHE A 99 31.77 -5.26 -5.37
CA PHE A 99 31.89 -3.83 -5.55
C PHE A 99 32.48 -3.18 -4.29
N THR A 100 33.47 -2.31 -4.47
CA THR A 100 33.67 -1.15 -3.60
C THR A 100 32.59 -0.12 -3.91
N GLU A 101 32.30 0.80 -2.98
CA GLU A 101 31.34 1.87 -3.25
C GLU A 101 31.83 2.82 -4.37
N GLU A 102 33.15 3.05 -4.48
CA GLU A 102 33.74 3.81 -5.60
C GLU A 102 33.47 3.13 -6.95
N ASP A 103 33.70 1.82 -7.05
CA ASP A 103 33.44 1.07 -8.29
C ASP A 103 31.94 1.01 -8.61
N LEU A 104 31.07 0.85 -7.62
CA LEU A 104 29.62 0.88 -7.79
C LEU A 104 29.15 2.21 -8.39
N GLN A 105 29.61 3.34 -7.82
CA GLN A 105 29.30 4.69 -8.31
C GLN A 105 29.89 4.98 -9.72
N GLN A 106 30.87 4.20 -10.17
CA GLN A 106 31.44 4.27 -11.52
C GLN A 106 30.91 3.18 -12.48
N GLY A 107 29.95 2.36 -12.05
CA GLY A 107 29.38 1.27 -12.86
C GLY A 107 30.38 0.15 -13.20
N ARG A 108 31.34 -0.13 -12.31
CA ARG A 108 32.39 -1.15 -12.50
C ARG A 108 32.24 -2.29 -11.50
N VAL A 109 32.67 -3.49 -11.87
CA VAL A 109 32.86 -4.61 -10.93
C VAL A 109 34.31 -4.57 -10.41
N THR A 110 34.50 -4.62 -9.09
CA THR A 110 35.84 -4.68 -8.46
C THR A 110 36.48 -6.05 -8.60
N ASN A 111 35.70 -7.12 -8.41
CA ASN A 111 36.13 -8.51 -8.52
C ASN A 111 34.94 -9.41 -8.88
N GLU A 112 35.16 -10.47 -9.64
CA GLU A 112 34.09 -11.40 -10.05
C GLU A 112 34.51 -12.85 -9.76
N VAL A 113 33.60 -13.64 -9.18
CA VAL A 113 33.79 -15.06 -8.85
C VAL A 113 32.75 -15.87 -9.60
N ALA A 114 33.16 -16.50 -10.71
CA ALA A 114 32.34 -17.46 -11.44
C ALA A 114 32.15 -18.75 -10.63
N LEU A 115 30.93 -19.28 -10.62
CA LEU A 115 30.58 -20.54 -9.94
C LEU A 115 30.71 -21.72 -10.91
N ASP A 116 31.28 -22.83 -10.44
CA ASP A 116 31.31 -24.08 -11.21
C ASP A 116 29.92 -24.76 -11.18
N PRO A 117 29.22 -24.92 -12.31
CA PRO A 117 27.90 -25.55 -12.34
C PRO A 117 27.87 -27.01 -11.85
N ALA A 118 29.03 -27.68 -11.78
CA ALA A 118 29.14 -29.06 -11.31
C ALA A 118 29.32 -29.20 -9.78
N THR A 119 29.63 -28.11 -9.06
CA THR A 119 29.86 -28.13 -7.59
C THR A 119 29.14 -27.02 -6.84
N ASN A 120 29.11 -25.80 -7.39
CA ASN A 120 28.46 -24.61 -6.85
C ASN A 120 26.97 -24.49 -7.23
N ARG A 121 26.29 -25.60 -7.58
CA ARG A 121 24.86 -25.64 -7.86
C ARG A 121 24.25 -26.94 -7.33
N THR A 122 23.13 -26.83 -6.61
CA THR A 122 22.35 -27.98 -6.12
C THR A 122 20.91 -27.82 -6.59
N GLY A 123 20.49 -28.65 -7.55
CA GLY A 123 19.22 -28.42 -8.26
C GLY A 123 19.28 -27.09 -9.01
N ASP A 124 18.41 -26.16 -8.65
CA ASP A 124 18.27 -24.84 -9.27
C ASP A 124 18.77 -23.67 -8.42
N ILE A 125 19.41 -23.99 -7.30
CA ILE A 125 20.04 -23.02 -6.42
C ILE A 125 21.55 -23.06 -6.64
N TRP A 126 22.09 -21.92 -7.06
CA TRP A 126 23.53 -21.67 -7.14
C TRP A 126 24.03 -21.21 -5.78
N HIS A 127 25.20 -21.67 -5.36
CA HIS A 127 25.75 -21.37 -4.04
C HIS A 127 27.27 -21.40 -3.97
N VAL A 128 27.85 -20.55 -3.12
CA VAL A 128 29.30 -20.50 -2.86
C VAL A 128 29.56 -20.04 -1.43
N MET A 129 30.54 -20.65 -0.76
CA MET A 129 31.08 -20.13 0.50
C MET A 129 32.37 -19.37 0.23
N LEU A 130 32.41 -18.13 0.70
CA LEU A 130 33.51 -17.20 0.50
C LEU A 130 34.22 -16.95 1.84
N PRO A 131 35.40 -17.55 2.06
CA PRO A 131 36.14 -17.35 3.30
C PRO A 131 36.67 -15.92 3.39
N GLN A 132 36.62 -15.34 4.60
CA GLN A 132 37.18 -14.01 4.90
C GLN A 132 36.62 -12.85 4.03
N LEU A 133 35.38 -12.96 3.52
CA LEU A 133 34.72 -11.88 2.80
C LEU A 133 34.51 -10.66 3.72
N ASP A 134 34.97 -9.48 3.26
CA ASP A 134 34.81 -8.22 4.00
C ASP A 134 33.37 -7.70 3.91
N SER A 135 32.73 -7.45 5.07
CA SER A 135 31.39 -6.84 5.17
C SER A 135 31.33 -5.38 4.71
N SER A 136 32.44 -4.72 4.36
CA SER A 136 32.43 -3.46 3.63
C SER A 136 32.18 -3.63 2.12
N SER A 137 32.27 -4.87 1.60
CA SER A 137 31.99 -5.18 0.19
C SER A 137 30.49 -5.16 -0.07
N LEU A 138 30.11 -4.73 -1.27
CA LEU A 138 28.76 -4.90 -1.79
C LEU A 138 28.77 -5.99 -2.88
N TYR A 139 27.64 -6.66 -3.11
CA TYR A 139 27.56 -7.81 -4.03
C TYR A 139 26.37 -7.77 -4.99
N GLY A 140 26.45 -8.55 -6.07
CA GLY A 140 25.35 -8.87 -6.98
C GLY A 140 25.67 -10.09 -7.82
N PHE A 141 24.77 -10.50 -8.70
CA PHE A 141 24.94 -11.70 -9.54
C PHE A 141 24.93 -11.38 -11.03
N ARG A 142 25.94 -11.85 -11.78
CA ARG A 142 25.89 -11.90 -13.25
C ARG A 142 25.42 -13.28 -13.68
N THR A 143 24.48 -13.34 -14.61
CA THR A 143 23.91 -14.57 -15.15
C THR A 143 24.04 -14.62 -16.66
N SER A 144 24.29 -15.81 -17.21
CA SER A 144 24.13 -16.11 -18.63
C SER A 144 23.01 -17.12 -18.85
N GLY A 145 22.43 -17.11 -20.05
CA GLY A 145 21.37 -18.03 -20.43
C GLY A 145 20.60 -17.58 -21.67
N PRO A 146 19.50 -18.26 -22.01
CA PRO A 146 18.68 -17.93 -23.18
C PRO A 146 18.03 -16.54 -23.07
N HIS A 147 18.03 -15.78 -24.16
CA HIS A 147 17.17 -14.60 -24.32
C HIS A 147 16.07 -14.90 -25.34
N GLN A 148 14.86 -14.38 -25.17
CA GLN A 148 13.71 -14.67 -26.05
C GLN A 148 13.93 -14.34 -27.54
N SER A 149 14.94 -13.55 -27.88
CA SER A 149 15.33 -13.24 -29.26
C SER A 149 16.30 -14.27 -29.88
N SER A 150 16.75 -15.27 -29.13
CA SER A 150 17.78 -16.22 -29.56
C SER A 150 17.21 -17.40 -30.36
N ASN A 151 16.05 -17.94 -29.98
CA ASN A 151 15.34 -19.02 -30.68
C ASN A 151 13.89 -19.19 -30.18
N GLU A 152 13.09 -20.00 -30.87
CA GLU A 152 11.67 -20.25 -30.58
C GLU A 152 11.43 -20.96 -29.24
N THR A 153 12.39 -21.74 -28.73
CA THR A 153 12.28 -22.38 -27.41
C THR A 153 12.65 -21.46 -26.25
N ALA A 154 13.28 -20.30 -26.53
CA ALA A 154 13.77 -19.36 -25.54
C ALA A 154 12.73 -18.30 -25.09
N VAL A 155 11.51 -18.35 -25.62
CA VAL A 155 10.43 -17.38 -25.38
C VAL A 155 10.20 -17.15 -23.87
N GLY A 156 10.05 -15.89 -23.47
CA GLY A 156 9.87 -15.51 -22.06
C GLY A 156 11.16 -15.45 -21.20
N HIS A 157 12.30 -16.01 -21.63
CA HIS A 157 13.58 -15.78 -20.93
C HIS A 157 14.21 -14.44 -21.30
N ARG A 158 14.91 -13.80 -20.34
CA ARG A 158 15.44 -12.43 -20.46
C ARG A 158 16.81 -12.25 -19.80
N TYR A 159 17.69 -13.25 -19.90
CA TYR A 159 19.08 -13.14 -19.44
C TYR A 159 19.85 -12.10 -20.27
N ASP A 160 20.65 -11.25 -19.60
CA ASP A 160 21.57 -10.29 -20.22
C ASP A 160 22.89 -10.25 -19.42
N GLU A 161 23.93 -10.90 -19.96
CA GLU A 161 25.27 -10.98 -19.37
C GLU A 161 25.92 -9.60 -19.11
N ALA A 162 25.47 -8.54 -19.78
CA ALA A 162 26.03 -7.20 -19.59
C ALA A 162 25.70 -6.63 -18.20
N GLN A 163 24.54 -6.99 -17.64
CA GLN A 163 24.05 -6.44 -16.37
C GLN A 163 24.59 -7.20 -15.15
N VAL A 164 24.36 -6.65 -13.96
CA VAL A 164 24.50 -7.36 -12.68
C VAL A 164 23.20 -7.22 -11.89
N MET A 165 22.64 -8.36 -11.50
CA MET A 165 21.38 -8.45 -10.76
C MET A 165 21.57 -8.23 -9.27
N VAL A 166 20.61 -7.53 -8.67
CA VAL A 166 20.33 -7.53 -7.24
C VAL A 166 19.77 -8.88 -6.82
N ASP A 167 20.23 -9.38 -5.68
CA ASP A 167 19.69 -10.56 -5.00
C ASP A 167 18.29 -10.27 -4.41
N PRO A 168 17.25 -11.06 -4.75
CA PRO A 168 15.91 -10.91 -4.16
C PRO A 168 15.91 -11.02 -2.62
N TYR A 169 16.86 -11.76 -2.04
CA TYR A 169 17.02 -11.95 -0.59
C TYR A 169 18.01 -10.95 0.04
N ALA A 170 18.41 -9.89 -0.66
CA ALA A 170 19.28 -8.84 -0.10
C ALA A 170 18.59 -8.13 1.07
N THR A 171 19.11 -8.34 2.29
CA THR A 171 18.61 -7.75 3.55
C THR A 171 18.89 -6.24 3.69
N GLY A 172 19.67 -5.68 2.77
CA GLY A 172 19.91 -4.26 2.59
C GLY A 172 20.51 -3.99 1.21
N LEU A 173 20.22 -2.83 0.63
CA LEU A 173 20.65 -2.43 -0.71
C LEU A 173 21.28 -1.03 -0.71
N ILE A 174 22.24 -0.81 -1.60
CA ILE A 174 22.82 0.51 -1.88
C ILE A 174 22.86 0.72 -3.40
N SER A 175 22.50 1.94 -3.82
CA SER A 175 22.59 2.42 -5.20
C SER A 175 22.79 3.94 -5.21
N ARG A 176 21.94 4.65 -4.47
CA ARG A 176 21.99 6.10 -4.18
C ARG A 176 21.66 6.30 -2.70
N ARG A 177 22.42 7.17 -2.01
CA ARG A 177 22.37 7.35 -0.54
C ARG A 177 21.37 8.41 -0.08
N VAL A 178 21.17 9.48 -0.85
CA VAL A 178 20.25 10.58 -0.50
C VAL A 178 18.99 10.53 -1.36
N TRP A 179 17.83 10.80 -0.76
CA TRP A 179 16.56 10.91 -1.49
C TRP A 179 16.60 12.02 -2.55
N GLY A 180 16.22 11.68 -3.78
CA GLY A 180 16.14 12.61 -4.91
C GLY A 180 17.50 12.99 -5.53
N GLU A 181 18.61 12.48 -5.00
CA GLU A 181 19.94 12.65 -5.59
C GLU A 181 20.10 11.75 -6.82
N HIS A 182 20.54 12.32 -7.94
CA HIS A 182 20.93 11.58 -9.15
C HIS A 182 22.34 11.02 -9.00
N SER A 183 22.62 9.86 -9.60
CA SER A 183 24.01 9.40 -9.72
C SER A 183 24.82 10.30 -10.69
N PRO A 184 26.16 10.20 -10.69
CA PRO A 184 26.97 10.75 -11.76
C PRO A 184 26.52 10.28 -13.15
N GLU A 185 26.72 11.13 -14.15
CA GLU A 185 26.52 10.81 -15.56
C GLU A 185 27.68 9.95 -16.06
N LEU A 186 27.37 8.76 -16.61
CA LEU A 186 28.37 7.77 -17.04
C LEU A 186 28.21 7.43 -18.54
N ASP A 187 29.14 6.64 -19.07
CA ASP A 187 29.11 6.16 -20.46
C ASP A 187 28.18 4.93 -20.59
N TRP A 188 26.87 5.18 -20.41
CA TRP A 188 25.83 4.13 -20.31
C TRP A 188 25.85 3.17 -21.50
N GLY A 189 25.70 1.88 -21.22
CA GLY A 189 25.89 0.82 -22.22
C GLY A 189 27.35 0.45 -22.51
N LYS A 190 28.32 1.10 -21.83
CA LYS A 190 29.71 0.61 -21.69
C LYS A 190 30.09 0.29 -20.23
N VAL A 191 29.34 0.83 -19.28
CA VAL A 191 29.42 0.55 -17.84
C VAL A 191 28.07 0.02 -17.33
N LEU A 192 28.05 -0.48 -16.10
CA LEU A 192 26.83 -0.93 -15.42
C LEU A 192 25.91 0.23 -15.03
N GLY A 193 24.61 -0.06 -14.93
CA GLY A 193 23.55 0.94 -14.80
C GLY A 193 23.03 1.44 -16.15
N LEU A 194 21.87 2.10 -16.12
CA LEU A 194 21.07 2.43 -17.31
C LEU A 194 20.92 3.93 -17.53
N ALA A 195 20.90 4.73 -16.46
CA ALA A 195 20.75 6.18 -16.47
C ALA A 195 21.12 6.77 -15.09
N THR A 196 21.19 8.10 -14.95
CA THR A 196 21.41 8.76 -13.64
C THR A 196 20.29 8.54 -12.61
N THR A 197 19.11 8.11 -13.08
CA THR A 197 17.96 7.68 -12.26
C THR A 197 17.97 6.18 -11.97
N TRP A 198 18.79 5.40 -12.69
CA TRP A 198 18.91 3.94 -12.60
C TRP A 198 20.40 3.51 -12.66
N PRO A 199 21.24 3.92 -11.68
CA PRO A 199 22.60 3.40 -11.56
C PRO A 199 22.59 1.92 -11.15
N GLN A 200 23.75 1.28 -11.17
CA GLN A 200 23.90 -0.07 -10.61
C GLN A 200 23.56 -0.07 -9.11
N ALA A 201 22.78 -1.06 -8.69
CA ALA A 201 22.50 -1.35 -7.28
C ALA A 201 23.26 -2.60 -6.83
N ALA A 202 23.57 -2.71 -5.55
CA ALA A 202 24.24 -3.87 -4.97
C ALA A 202 23.72 -4.19 -3.56
N GLY A 203 23.69 -5.47 -3.22
CA GLY A 203 23.36 -5.98 -1.89
C GLY A 203 24.47 -5.71 -0.87
N ILE A 204 24.08 -5.48 0.38
CA ILE A 204 24.99 -5.35 1.52
C ILE A 204 25.41 -6.74 2.00
N VAL A 205 26.71 -6.99 2.12
CA VAL A 205 27.22 -8.23 2.74
C VAL A 205 26.94 -8.19 4.25
N PRO A 206 26.33 -9.24 4.86
CA PRO A 206 25.97 -9.24 6.27
C PRO A 206 27.21 -9.20 7.18
N SER A 207 27.18 -8.33 8.20
CA SER A 207 28.33 -8.09 9.06
C SER A 207 28.36 -9.02 10.28
N GLN A 208 29.55 -9.45 10.70
CA GLN A 208 29.78 -10.16 11.97
C GLN A 208 29.71 -9.23 13.21
N ALA A 209 29.09 -8.06 13.08
CA ALA A 209 28.80 -7.16 14.19
C ALA A 209 27.88 -7.83 15.24
N PRO A 210 27.88 -7.37 16.51
CA PRO A 210 26.92 -7.82 17.50
C PRO A 210 25.47 -7.61 17.02
N PRO A 211 24.53 -8.54 17.30
CA PRO A 211 23.13 -8.36 16.97
C PRO A 211 22.53 -7.07 17.56
N PHE A 212 21.57 -6.49 16.85
CA PHE A 212 20.90 -5.25 17.24
C PHE A 212 20.29 -5.33 18.65
N ASP A 213 20.55 -4.30 19.47
CA ASP A 213 20.02 -4.20 20.82
C ASP A 213 18.56 -3.72 20.83
N TRP A 214 17.65 -4.69 20.89
CA TRP A 214 16.22 -4.47 21.09
C TRP A 214 15.85 -3.94 22.49
N GLN A 215 16.78 -3.88 23.45
CA GLN A 215 16.55 -3.34 24.80
C GLN A 215 15.40 -4.02 25.55
N GLY A 216 15.12 -5.29 25.21
CA GLY A 216 14.04 -6.08 25.77
C GLY A 216 12.66 -5.87 25.13
N THR A 217 12.52 -5.04 24.09
CA THR A 217 11.24 -4.96 23.34
C THR A 217 10.96 -6.24 22.56
N ARG A 218 9.68 -6.45 22.26
CA ARG A 218 9.11 -7.56 21.50
C ARG A 218 7.86 -7.03 20.77
N PRO A 219 7.41 -7.68 19.69
CA PRO A 219 6.08 -7.47 19.11
C PRO A 219 5.00 -7.44 20.20
N LEU A 220 4.03 -6.54 20.06
CA LEU A 220 3.11 -6.21 21.16
C LEU A 220 1.91 -7.17 21.24
N HIS A 221 1.44 -7.66 20.10
CA HIS A 221 0.27 -8.54 19.94
C HIS A 221 -0.99 -7.94 20.61
N LEU A 222 -1.32 -6.70 20.24
CA LEU A 222 -2.48 -5.98 20.74
C LEU A 222 -3.80 -6.67 20.30
N PRO A 223 -4.88 -6.58 21.12
CA PRO A 223 -6.20 -7.04 20.69
C PRO A 223 -6.68 -6.26 19.47
N ARG A 224 -7.12 -6.96 18.41
CA ARG A 224 -7.61 -6.37 17.15
C ARG A 224 -8.75 -5.35 17.39
N GLU A 225 -9.57 -5.54 18.42
CA GLU A 225 -10.64 -4.63 18.83
C GLU A 225 -10.15 -3.30 19.45
N ASP A 226 -8.93 -3.25 19.97
CA ASP A 226 -8.31 -2.08 20.57
C ASP A 226 -7.50 -1.24 19.56
N LEU A 227 -7.20 -1.79 18.38
CA LEU A 227 -6.41 -1.11 17.35
C LEU A 227 -7.08 0.17 16.82
N ILE A 228 -6.26 1.20 16.64
CA ILE A 228 -6.54 2.44 15.91
C ILE A 228 -5.32 2.68 15.02
N ILE A 229 -5.46 2.35 13.73
CA ILE A 229 -4.38 2.36 12.75
C ILE A 229 -4.18 3.78 12.23
N TYR A 230 -2.94 4.25 12.15
CA TYR A 230 -2.56 5.50 11.51
C TYR A 230 -1.72 5.21 10.26
N GLU A 231 -2.34 5.34 9.09
CA GLU A 231 -1.70 5.15 7.79
C GLU A 231 -0.82 6.36 7.50
N MET A 232 0.49 6.13 7.33
CA MET A 232 1.46 7.20 7.27
C MET A 232 2.68 6.88 6.40
N HIS A 233 3.34 7.96 5.97
CA HIS A 233 4.49 7.90 5.09
C HIS A 233 5.74 8.39 5.82
N VAL A 234 6.77 7.55 5.95
CA VAL A 234 8.01 7.83 6.73
C VAL A 234 8.57 9.21 6.38
N ARG A 235 8.85 9.47 5.09
CA ARG A 235 9.29 10.78 4.61
C ARG A 235 8.30 11.90 4.93
N GLY A 236 7.04 11.76 4.53
CA GLY A 236 6.01 12.78 4.71
C GLY A 236 5.77 13.21 6.15
N PHE A 237 5.94 12.29 7.10
CA PHE A 237 5.74 12.57 8.52
C PHE A 237 6.66 13.69 9.03
N THR A 238 7.92 13.79 8.57
CA THR A 238 8.89 14.75 9.13
C THR A 238 9.67 15.58 8.11
N GLN A 239 9.56 15.33 6.80
CA GLN A 239 10.26 16.09 5.75
C GLN A 239 9.87 17.58 5.68
N SER A 240 8.68 17.95 6.16
CA SER A 240 8.31 19.37 6.28
C SER A 240 9.27 20.08 7.24
N PRO A 241 9.85 21.25 6.88
CA PRO A 241 10.64 22.07 7.80
C PRO A 241 9.91 22.51 9.08
N THR A 242 8.58 22.31 9.13
CA THR A 242 7.78 22.58 10.33
C THR A 242 7.89 21.48 11.39
N SER A 243 8.44 20.31 11.06
CA SER A 243 8.68 19.23 12.02
C SER A 243 9.71 19.61 13.09
N ALA A 244 10.67 20.47 12.73
CA ALA A 244 11.83 20.84 13.54
C ALA A 244 12.65 19.63 14.05
N THR A 245 12.58 18.51 13.32
CA THR A 245 13.39 17.30 13.58
C THR A 245 14.82 17.49 13.12
N SER A 246 15.75 16.77 13.77
CA SER A 246 17.17 16.72 13.44
C SER A 246 17.41 16.07 12.08
N TYR A 247 16.58 15.08 11.73
CA TYR A 247 16.73 14.27 10.51
C TYR A 247 15.44 14.22 9.67
N PRO A 248 15.04 15.33 9.01
CA PRO A 248 13.76 15.41 8.29
C PRO A 248 13.58 14.32 7.23
N GLY A 249 12.45 13.61 7.32
CA GLY A 249 12.04 12.61 6.33
C GLY A 249 12.69 11.24 6.46
N THR A 250 13.33 10.93 7.58
CA THR A 250 14.01 9.65 7.85
C THR A 250 13.33 8.81 8.95
N PHE A 251 13.73 7.55 9.09
CA PHE A 251 13.34 6.69 10.22
C PHE A 251 13.76 7.33 11.56
N ALA A 252 14.99 7.86 11.67
CA ALA A 252 15.44 8.61 12.84
C ALA A 252 14.59 9.86 13.13
N GLY A 253 14.24 10.63 12.10
CA GLY A 253 13.36 11.80 12.25
C GLY A 253 11.95 11.42 12.70
N MET A 254 11.40 10.31 12.21
CA MET A 254 10.10 9.78 12.67
C MET A 254 10.13 9.46 14.17
N VAL A 255 11.23 8.87 14.68
CA VAL A 255 11.42 8.60 16.12
C VAL A 255 11.33 9.87 16.97
N GLU A 256 11.89 11.00 16.51
CA GLU A 256 11.81 12.31 17.20
C GLU A 256 10.35 12.82 17.37
N LYS A 257 9.38 12.26 16.64
CA LYS A 257 7.97 12.69 16.63
C LYS A 257 6.94 11.63 17.05
N LEU A 258 7.35 10.40 17.40
CA LEU A 258 6.40 9.34 17.83
C LEU A 258 5.54 9.71 19.05
N ASP A 259 6.04 10.57 19.93
CA ASP A 259 5.31 11.09 21.10
C ASP A 259 4.01 11.84 20.71
N TYR A 260 3.94 12.40 19.49
CA TYR A 260 2.71 12.99 18.94
C TYR A 260 1.62 11.94 18.72
N LEU A 261 1.96 10.80 18.12
CA LEU A 261 1.01 9.72 17.82
C LEU A 261 0.50 9.05 19.10
N GLN A 262 1.41 8.81 20.05
CA GLN A 262 1.04 8.35 21.39
C GLN A 262 0.11 9.37 22.10
N THR A 263 0.40 10.67 21.97
CA THR A 263 -0.45 11.74 22.53
C THR A 263 -1.82 11.83 21.82
N LEU A 264 -1.87 11.57 20.51
CA LEU A 264 -3.11 11.50 19.72
C LEU A 264 -4.00 10.33 20.19
N GLY A 265 -3.38 9.23 20.60
CA GLY A 265 -4.04 7.99 21.02
C GLY A 265 -3.94 6.87 19.98
N ILE A 266 -2.95 6.92 19.11
CA ILE A 266 -2.63 5.86 18.14
C ILE A 266 -1.86 4.74 18.87
N ASN A 267 -2.18 3.48 18.54
CA ASN A 267 -1.49 2.29 19.02
C ASN A 267 -1.03 1.35 17.89
N CYS A 268 -1.20 1.75 16.62
CA CYS A 268 -0.66 1.05 15.47
C CYS A 268 -0.35 2.05 14.35
N VAL A 269 0.83 1.99 13.76
CA VAL A 269 1.18 2.73 12.53
C VAL A 269 1.19 1.78 11.34
N GLU A 270 0.55 2.15 10.24
CA GLU A 270 0.64 1.44 8.96
C GLU A 270 1.55 2.26 8.04
N LEU A 271 2.76 1.75 7.81
CA LEU A 271 3.78 2.42 7.01
C LEU A 271 3.54 2.13 5.53
N LEU A 272 3.37 3.19 4.73
CA LEU A 272 3.49 3.12 3.27
C LEU A 272 4.83 2.47 2.85
N PRO A 273 4.91 1.88 1.64
CA PRO A 273 5.99 1.00 1.21
C PRO A 273 7.39 1.42 1.66
N SER A 274 7.90 0.70 2.66
CA SER A 274 9.20 0.97 3.31
C SER A 274 10.27 -0.07 2.96
N GLN A 275 9.96 -0.97 2.03
CA GLN A 275 10.93 -1.80 1.30
C GLN A 275 11.68 -0.94 0.26
N GLU A 276 12.87 -1.34 -0.20
CA GLU A 276 13.65 -0.56 -1.16
C GLU A 276 12.92 -0.37 -2.50
N PHE A 277 12.73 0.88 -2.92
CA PHE A 277 12.13 1.30 -4.19
C PHE A 277 12.88 2.49 -4.79
N ASN A 278 12.72 2.76 -6.10
CA ASN A 278 13.41 3.87 -6.76
C ASN A 278 12.52 5.12 -6.90
N GLU A 279 12.75 6.15 -6.08
CA GLU A 279 11.99 7.41 -6.17
C GLU A 279 12.23 8.21 -7.47
N LEU A 280 13.27 7.87 -8.24
CA LEU A 280 13.59 8.53 -9.51
C LEU A 280 13.08 7.79 -10.76
N GLU A 281 12.34 6.68 -10.62
CA GLU A 281 12.04 5.77 -11.75
C GLU A 281 11.34 6.44 -12.95
N TYR A 282 10.42 7.38 -12.71
CA TYR A 282 9.78 8.24 -13.72
C TYR A 282 10.08 9.73 -13.51
N TYR A 283 11.27 10.04 -12.99
CA TYR A 283 11.69 11.41 -12.69
C TYR A 283 11.59 12.33 -13.91
N SER A 284 10.72 13.34 -13.82
CA SER A 284 10.37 14.20 -14.94
C SER A 284 9.75 15.51 -14.47
N ALA A 285 10.07 16.62 -15.13
CA ALA A 285 9.51 17.93 -14.79
C ALA A 285 7.98 17.96 -15.00
N ILE A 286 7.25 18.51 -14.03
CA ILE A 286 5.80 18.70 -14.10
C ILE A 286 5.50 19.90 -15.02
N PRO A 287 4.83 19.71 -16.17
CA PRO A 287 4.64 20.78 -17.16
C PRO A 287 3.95 22.03 -16.57
N GLY A 288 4.57 23.20 -16.76
CA GLY A 288 4.06 24.47 -16.25
C GLY A 288 4.46 24.81 -14.80
N THR A 289 5.31 23.99 -14.17
CA THR A 289 5.84 24.25 -12.81
C THR A 289 7.37 24.13 -12.78
N ASN A 290 7.98 24.46 -11.64
CA ASN A 290 9.38 24.19 -11.34
C ASN A 290 9.58 22.89 -10.51
N SER A 291 8.53 22.07 -10.40
CA SER A 291 8.54 20.82 -9.62
C SER A 291 8.76 19.61 -10.53
N TYR A 292 9.25 18.52 -9.93
CA TYR A 292 9.49 17.25 -10.61
C TYR A 292 8.61 16.16 -9.99
N ARG A 293 8.24 15.19 -10.81
CA ARG A 293 7.64 13.94 -10.35
C ARG A 293 8.73 13.03 -9.79
N TYR A 294 8.39 12.33 -8.73
CA TYR A 294 9.13 11.23 -8.13
C TYR A 294 8.17 10.03 -8.04
N ASN A 295 8.64 8.79 -7.88
CA ASN A 295 7.81 7.86 -7.11
C ASN A 295 7.91 8.28 -5.65
N TYR A 296 6.87 8.92 -5.12
CA TYR A 296 6.90 9.37 -3.74
C TYR A 296 6.44 8.25 -2.80
N TRP A 297 5.28 7.64 -3.06
CA TRP A 297 4.66 6.64 -2.17
C TRP A 297 5.39 5.29 -2.05
N GLY A 298 6.14 4.88 -3.08
CA GLY A 298 6.95 3.66 -3.04
C GLY A 298 6.30 2.37 -3.55
N TYR A 299 5.10 2.42 -4.15
CA TYR A 299 4.45 1.26 -4.80
C TYR A 299 5.13 0.90 -6.13
N SER A 300 6.39 0.44 -6.05
CA SER A 300 7.23 -0.07 -7.14
C SER A 300 8.47 -0.73 -6.50
N THR A 301 8.29 -1.88 -5.86
CA THR A 301 9.36 -2.49 -5.04
C THR A 301 10.51 -3.04 -5.88
N GLY A 302 11.74 -2.67 -5.50
CA GLY A 302 13.00 -3.18 -6.07
C GLY A 302 13.78 -4.12 -5.15
N GLY A 303 13.51 -4.11 -3.83
CA GLY A 303 14.18 -4.98 -2.85
C GLY A 303 13.32 -5.32 -1.63
N PHE A 304 12.70 -6.49 -1.64
CA PHE A 304 11.68 -6.89 -0.65
C PHE A 304 12.23 -7.17 0.76
N PHE A 305 13.47 -7.61 0.91
CA PHE A 305 14.13 -7.85 2.21
C PHE A 305 14.92 -6.63 2.73
N ALA A 306 15.07 -5.59 1.92
CA ALA A 306 15.83 -4.38 2.26
C ALA A 306 14.89 -3.26 2.72
N PRO A 307 15.15 -2.59 3.86
CA PRO A 307 14.48 -1.32 4.16
C PRO A 307 14.97 -0.24 3.19
N MET A 308 14.07 0.68 2.82
CA MET A 308 14.35 1.79 1.90
C MET A 308 15.53 2.64 2.39
N ALA A 309 16.68 2.51 1.72
CA ALA A 309 17.94 3.06 2.20
C ALA A 309 17.89 4.59 2.28
N ARG A 310 17.18 5.24 1.34
CA ARG A 310 17.01 6.70 1.29
C ARG A 310 16.00 7.26 2.31
N TYR A 311 15.46 6.41 3.19
CA TYR A 311 14.78 6.82 4.43
C TYR A 311 15.67 6.68 5.68
N ALA A 312 16.90 6.18 5.58
CA ALA A 312 17.84 6.15 6.71
C ALA A 312 18.77 7.37 6.68
N GLN A 313 18.88 8.10 7.79
CA GLN A 313 19.92 9.10 7.99
C GLN A 313 21.33 8.47 7.85
N ALA A 314 21.50 7.25 8.36
CA ALA A 314 22.75 6.51 8.25
C ALA A 314 23.22 6.33 6.79
N ALA A 315 22.29 6.18 5.84
CA ALA A 315 22.63 6.09 4.42
C ALA A 315 23.22 7.42 3.92
N ALA A 316 22.55 8.54 4.21
CA ALA A 316 22.95 9.89 3.80
C ALA A 316 24.27 10.35 4.44
N GLU A 317 24.59 9.88 5.65
CA GLU A 317 25.88 10.16 6.32
C GLU A 317 27.06 9.31 5.80
N GLY A 318 26.83 8.41 4.84
CA GLY A 318 27.88 7.53 4.33
C GLY A 318 28.22 6.35 5.24
N GLN A 319 27.36 6.03 6.22
CA GLN A 319 27.59 4.89 7.13
C GLN A 319 27.57 3.55 6.37
N PRO A 320 28.18 2.47 6.92
CA PRO A 320 28.10 1.14 6.35
C PRO A 320 26.66 0.59 6.34
N GLY A 321 26.45 -0.45 5.53
CA GLY A 321 25.10 -0.97 5.25
C GLY A 321 24.34 -1.49 6.47
N GLN A 322 25.02 -2.00 7.49
CA GLN A 322 24.38 -2.51 8.71
C GLN A 322 23.65 -1.41 9.49
N GLN A 323 24.21 -0.18 9.51
CA GLN A 323 23.62 0.96 10.20
C GLN A 323 22.30 1.43 9.55
N ILE A 324 22.17 1.27 8.22
CA ILE A 324 20.93 1.54 7.47
C ILE A 324 19.81 0.59 7.93
N ILE A 325 20.13 -0.71 8.06
CA ILE A 325 19.22 -1.76 8.52
C ILE A 325 18.82 -1.54 9.99
N ASP A 326 19.79 -1.15 10.82
CA ASP A 326 19.57 -0.98 12.27
C ASP A 326 18.82 0.33 12.61
N GLU A 327 18.81 1.35 11.73
CA GLU A 327 17.95 2.53 11.88
C GLU A 327 16.45 2.18 11.73
N PHE A 328 16.11 1.22 10.86
CA PHE A 328 14.75 0.69 10.76
C PHE A 328 14.35 -0.07 12.04
N LYS A 329 15.22 -0.95 12.56
CA LYS A 329 14.97 -1.67 13.82
C LYS A 329 14.85 -0.72 15.01
N MET A 330 15.60 0.39 15.01
CA MET A 330 15.43 1.47 15.98
C MET A 330 14.01 2.05 15.91
N LEU A 331 13.47 2.35 14.72
CA LEU A 331 12.10 2.85 14.59
C LEU A 331 11.09 1.87 15.22
N VAL A 332 11.15 0.59 14.87
CA VAL A 332 10.24 -0.44 15.43
C VAL A 332 10.37 -0.53 16.95
N ARG A 333 11.60 -0.55 17.49
CA ARG A 333 11.87 -0.57 18.94
C ARG A 333 11.28 0.64 19.65
N GLU A 334 11.37 1.82 19.06
CA GLU A 334 10.86 3.07 19.65
C GLU A 334 9.33 3.23 19.51
N CYS A 335 8.70 2.60 18.52
CA CYS A 335 7.25 2.38 18.47
C CYS A 335 6.78 1.43 19.59
N HIS A 336 7.42 0.25 19.71
CA HIS A 336 7.07 -0.75 20.74
C HIS A 336 7.19 -0.20 22.17
N LYS A 337 8.25 0.56 22.47
CA LYS A 337 8.40 1.27 23.77
C LYS A 337 7.25 2.22 24.10
N ARG A 338 6.52 2.70 23.09
CA ARG A 338 5.39 3.63 23.24
C ARG A 338 4.03 2.92 23.26
N GLY A 339 4.00 1.59 23.12
CA GLY A 339 2.77 0.82 22.96
C GLY A 339 2.14 0.99 21.58
N MET A 340 2.96 1.23 20.55
CA MET A 340 2.52 1.29 19.16
C MET A 340 3.10 0.12 18.36
N GLU A 341 2.24 -0.63 17.70
CA GLU A 341 2.60 -1.66 16.72
C GLU A 341 2.99 -1.04 15.37
N VAL A 342 3.74 -1.80 14.57
CA VAL A 342 4.15 -1.42 13.21
C VAL A 342 3.61 -2.44 12.21
N ILE A 343 2.71 -1.96 11.34
CA ILE A 343 2.26 -2.66 10.14
C ILE A 343 3.04 -2.09 8.94
N MET A 344 3.47 -2.96 8.03
CA MET A 344 4.05 -2.55 6.74
C MET A 344 3.08 -2.77 5.59
N ASP A 345 2.92 -1.77 4.73
CA ASP A 345 2.38 -1.98 3.38
C ASP A 345 3.41 -2.75 2.52
N VAL A 346 2.96 -3.82 1.88
CA VAL A 346 3.81 -4.76 1.13
C VAL A 346 3.24 -5.08 -0.25
N VAL A 347 4.06 -4.79 -1.27
CA VAL A 347 3.65 -4.74 -2.68
C VAL A 347 4.10 -5.99 -3.43
N PHE A 348 3.65 -7.17 -2.97
CA PHE A 348 4.00 -8.46 -3.59
C PHE A 348 3.30 -8.73 -4.94
N ASN A 349 2.45 -7.81 -5.43
CA ASN A 349 1.70 -8.00 -6.67
C ASN A 349 2.48 -7.63 -7.95
N HIS A 350 3.46 -6.70 -7.88
CA HIS A 350 4.38 -6.34 -8.98
C HIS A 350 5.79 -6.00 -8.49
N THR A 351 6.66 -5.56 -9.39
CA THR A 351 8.03 -5.08 -9.11
C THR A 351 8.38 -3.84 -9.93
N SER A 352 9.45 -3.14 -9.52
CA SER A 352 10.02 -2.00 -10.25
C SER A 352 10.67 -2.34 -11.60
N GLU A 353 10.70 -3.61 -12.01
CA GLU A 353 11.19 -3.99 -13.35
C GLU A 353 10.17 -3.68 -14.45
N GLY A 354 8.92 -3.32 -14.12
CA GLY A 354 7.88 -2.95 -15.10
C GLY A 354 7.65 -4.03 -16.16
N ASN A 355 7.21 -3.65 -17.37
CA ASN A 355 7.01 -4.58 -18.49
C ASN A 355 8.30 -4.85 -19.30
N GLU A 356 8.21 -5.35 -20.54
CA GLU A 356 9.36 -5.63 -21.42
C GLU A 356 10.21 -4.41 -21.81
N LYS A 357 9.79 -3.19 -21.46
CA LYS A 357 10.51 -1.93 -21.66
C LYS A 357 11.09 -1.35 -20.36
N GLY A 358 10.77 -1.94 -19.22
CA GLY A 358 11.35 -1.56 -17.94
C GLY A 358 12.77 -2.11 -17.75
N PRO A 359 13.45 -1.73 -16.67
CA PRO A 359 14.85 -2.09 -16.44
C PRO A 359 15.03 -3.58 -16.14
N VAL A 360 16.25 -4.09 -16.31
CA VAL A 360 16.65 -5.42 -15.83
C VAL A 360 17.52 -5.19 -14.58
N LEU A 361 17.01 -5.58 -13.41
CA LEU A 361 17.55 -5.23 -12.10
C LEU A 361 17.74 -6.44 -11.19
N SER A 362 16.86 -7.44 -11.25
CA SER A 362 16.86 -8.59 -10.33
C SER A 362 16.16 -9.80 -10.95
N MET A 363 14.89 -10.01 -10.63
CA MET A 363 14.13 -11.23 -10.93
C MET A 363 14.08 -11.58 -12.42
N ARG A 364 14.02 -10.58 -13.30
CA ARG A 364 14.05 -10.76 -14.76
C ARG A 364 15.35 -11.37 -15.27
N GLY A 365 16.49 -10.88 -14.79
CA GLY A 365 17.80 -11.41 -15.17
C GLY A 365 18.21 -12.66 -14.38
N LEU A 366 17.54 -12.96 -13.26
CA LEU A 366 17.76 -14.18 -12.49
C LEU A 366 16.93 -15.37 -12.99
N ASP A 367 15.62 -15.21 -13.18
CA ASP A 367 14.80 -16.17 -13.95
C ASP A 367 13.40 -15.61 -14.33
N ASN A 368 13.32 -14.85 -15.43
CA ASN A 368 12.09 -14.17 -15.85
C ASN A 368 10.85 -15.09 -15.97
N ARG A 369 11.03 -16.36 -16.36
CA ARG A 369 9.91 -17.33 -16.52
C ARG A 369 9.29 -17.75 -15.19
N ILE A 370 10.08 -17.71 -14.12
CA ILE A 370 9.71 -18.19 -12.79
C ILE A 370 9.05 -17.08 -11.97
N TYR A 371 9.66 -15.88 -11.95
CA TYR A 371 9.23 -14.80 -11.08
C TYR A 371 8.01 -14.01 -11.60
N TYR A 372 7.78 -13.95 -12.91
CA TYR A 372 6.68 -13.16 -13.50
C TYR A 372 5.58 -14.01 -14.13
N MET A 373 4.35 -13.53 -14.04
CA MET A 373 3.20 -14.10 -14.73
C MET A 373 3.25 -13.66 -16.21
N LEU A 374 3.51 -14.62 -17.09
CA LEU A 374 3.73 -14.43 -18.52
C LEU A 374 2.69 -15.16 -19.37
N ALA A 375 2.41 -14.61 -20.56
CA ALA A 375 1.69 -15.25 -21.65
C ALA A 375 2.62 -16.20 -22.45
N PRO A 376 2.08 -17.10 -23.30
CA PRO A 376 2.87 -18.11 -24.01
C PRO A 376 3.95 -17.50 -24.91
N GLU A 377 3.66 -16.36 -25.53
CA GLU A 377 4.56 -15.59 -26.40
C GLU A 377 5.52 -14.65 -25.63
N GLY A 378 5.46 -14.63 -24.29
CA GLY A 378 6.44 -13.96 -23.41
C GLY A 378 6.08 -12.52 -22.99
N GLU A 379 4.86 -12.05 -23.29
CA GLU A 379 4.28 -10.84 -22.74
C GLU A 379 3.98 -10.97 -21.24
N TYR A 380 3.96 -9.86 -20.51
CA TYR A 380 3.59 -9.83 -19.10
C TYR A 380 2.08 -9.71 -18.93
N TYR A 381 1.51 -10.51 -18.04
CA TYR A 381 0.20 -10.20 -17.48
C TYR A 381 0.30 -8.92 -16.64
N ASN A 382 -0.72 -8.07 -16.73
CA ASN A 382 -0.76 -6.76 -16.06
C ASN A 382 -2.07 -6.60 -15.26
N TYR A 383 -2.30 -7.48 -14.28
CA TYR A 383 -3.45 -7.39 -13.36
C TYR A 383 -3.33 -6.20 -12.38
N THR A 384 -2.13 -5.64 -12.26
CA THR A 384 -1.70 -4.58 -11.33
C THR A 384 -1.90 -3.18 -11.91
N GLY A 385 -1.83 -3.04 -13.23
CA GLY A 385 -1.72 -1.77 -13.95
C GLY A 385 -0.27 -1.33 -14.19
N CYS A 386 0.67 -1.71 -13.31
CA CYS A 386 2.07 -1.25 -13.29
C CYS A 386 3.01 -1.91 -14.33
N GLY A 387 2.51 -2.86 -15.13
CA GLY A 387 3.19 -3.40 -16.31
C GLY A 387 3.73 -4.82 -16.16
N ASN A 388 3.86 -5.34 -14.94
CA ASN A 388 4.02 -6.77 -14.67
C ASN A 388 3.10 -7.23 -13.54
N THR A 389 2.98 -8.55 -13.41
CA THR A 389 2.34 -9.22 -12.27
C THR A 389 3.33 -10.28 -11.78
N LEU A 390 3.60 -10.32 -10.47
CA LEU A 390 4.45 -11.35 -9.87
C LEU A 390 3.75 -12.72 -9.95
N ASN A 391 4.50 -13.80 -10.12
CA ASN A 391 3.97 -15.15 -10.36
C ASN A 391 3.55 -15.84 -9.04
N CYS A 392 2.77 -15.15 -8.20
CA CYS A 392 2.63 -15.35 -6.76
C CYS A 392 2.47 -16.80 -6.27
N ASN A 393 1.65 -17.62 -6.94
CA ASN A 393 1.41 -19.01 -6.51
C ASN A 393 2.45 -20.04 -7.02
N HIS A 394 3.38 -19.66 -7.89
CA HIS A 394 4.47 -20.54 -8.34
C HIS A 394 5.33 -21.00 -7.14
N PRO A 395 5.72 -22.28 -7.02
CA PRO A 395 6.37 -22.83 -5.81
C PRO A 395 7.56 -22.03 -5.27
N VAL A 396 8.41 -21.50 -6.14
CA VAL A 396 9.58 -20.68 -5.77
C VAL A 396 9.15 -19.30 -5.26
N VAL A 397 8.16 -18.67 -5.91
CA VAL A 397 7.71 -17.32 -5.60
C VAL A 397 6.91 -17.30 -4.30
N ARG A 398 6.02 -18.28 -4.07
CA ARG A 398 5.30 -18.38 -2.80
C ARG A 398 6.23 -18.64 -1.61
N ARG A 399 7.32 -19.40 -1.82
CA ARG A 399 8.36 -19.59 -0.80
C ARG A 399 9.11 -18.30 -0.51
N PHE A 400 9.48 -17.54 -1.53
CA PHE A 400 10.12 -16.22 -1.41
C PHE A 400 9.26 -15.21 -0.64
N ILE A 401 7.96 -15.12 -0.94
CA ILE A 401 7.03 -14.22 -0.24
C ILE A 401 6.93 -14.59 1.25
N VAL A 402 6.76 -15.89 1.57
CA VAL A 402 6.65 -16.36 2.96
C VAL A 402 7.96 -16.16 3.73
N ASP A 403 9.12 -16.42 3.14
CA ASP A 403 10.41 -16.17 3.81
C ASP A 403 10.69 -14.67 4.00
N CYS A 404 10.20 -13.80 3.11
CA CYS A 404 10.24 -12.35 3.29
C CYS A 404 9.40 -11.92 4.50
N LEU A 405 8.13 -12.36 4.57
CA LEU A 405 7.24 -12.06 5.69
C LEU A 405 7.83 -12.55 7.03
N ARG A 406 8.38 -13.77 7.07
CA ARG A 406 9.09 -14.31 8.24
C ARG A 406 10.27 -13.44 8.64
N TYR A 407 11.11 -13.01 7.70
CA TYR A 407 12.25 -12.13 8.00
C TYR A 407 11.80 -10.81 8.64
N TRP A 408 10.76 -10.16 8.11
CA TRP A 408 10.24 -8.92 8.70
C TRP A 408 9.65 -9.14 10.11
N VAL A 409 9.01 -10.28 10.38
CA VAL A 409 8.53 -10.63 11.75
C VAL A 409 9.69 -11.00 12.69
N GLU A 410 10.53 -11.97 12.34
CA GLU A 410 11.56 -12.52 13.24
C GLU A 410 12.80 -11.61 13.40
N THR A 411 13.22 -10.93 12.34
CA THR A 411 14.47 -10.14 12.33
C THR A 411 14.23 -8.64 12.52
N MET A 412 13.05 -8.14 12.12
CA MET A 412 12.69 -6.72 12.20
C MET A 412 11.53 -6.44 13.19
N HIS A 413 10.98 -7.48 13.85
CA HIS A 413 9.90 -7.39 14.83
C HIS A 413 8.62 -6.67 14.34
N ILE A 414 8.27 -6.82 13.06
CA ILE A 414 7.03 -6.28 12.49
C ILE A 414 5.80 -7.02 13.05
N ASP A 415 4.78 -6.26 13.44
CA ASP A 415 3.54 -6.77 14.06
C ASP A 415 2.47 -7.12 13.00
N GLY A 416 2.54 -6.57 11.78
CA GLY A 416 1.58 -6.86 10.72
C GLY A 416 1.94 -6.40 9.30
N PHE A 417 1.09 -6.79 8.35
CA PHE A 417 1.23 -6.48 6.93
C PHE A 417 -0.12 -6.10 6.29
N ARG A 418 -0.13 -5.00 5.53
CA ARG A 418 -1.18 -4.63 4.59
C ARG A 418 -0.72 -5.00 3.18
N PHE A 419 -1.46 -5.88 2.52
CA PHE A 419 -1.09 -6.43 1.22
C PHE A 419 -1.79 -5.64 0.10
N ASP A 420 -0.98 -4.94 -0.69
CA ASP A 420 -1.41 -4.16 -1.86
C ASP A 420 -1.98 -5.06 -2.97
N LEU A 421 -3.12 -4.67 -3.54
CA LEU A 421 -3.87 -5.41 -4.57
C LEU A 421 -3.92 -6.94 -4.33
N ALA A 422 -4.19 -7.35 -3.09
CA ALA A 422 -4.03 -8.72 -2.58
C ALA A 422 -4.78 -9.80 -3.38
N SER A 423 -5.80 -9.43 -4.17
CA SER A 423 -6.51 -10.38 -5.05
C SER A 423 -5.59 -11.10 -6.04
N ILE A 424 -4.47 -10.46 -6.42
CA ILE A 424 -3.45 -11.04 -7.31
C ILE A 424 -2.75 -12.23 -6.67
N MET A 425 -2.56 -12.22 -5.34
CA MET A 425 -2.03 -13.37 -4.60
C MET A 425 -2.98 -14.59 -4.62
N THR A 426 -4.25 -14.40 -5.02
CA THR A 426 -5.18 -15.53 -5.25
C THR A 426 -5.13 -16.10 -6.67
N ARG A 427 -4.43 -15.47 -7.62
CA ARG A 427 -4.46 -15.86 -9.03
C ARG A 427 -3.53 -17.04 -9.32
N ALA A 428 -4.01 -17.96 -10.16
CA ALA A 428 -3.26 -19.08 -10.72
C ALA A 428 -2.06 -18.59 -11.54
N HIS A 429 -0.96 -19.33 -11.50
CA HIS A 429 0.34 -18.85 -11.99
C HIS A 429 0.61 -19.25 -13.46
N SER A 430 1.74 -18.78 -14.01
CA SER A 430 2.29 -19.23 -15.29
C SER A 430 3.28 -20.37 -15.07
N GLU A 431 3.03 -21.54 -15.66
CA GLU A 431 3.93 -22.70 -15.60
C GLU A 431 4.42 -23.06 -17.01
N TRP A 432 5.73 -23.31 -17.16
CA TRP A 432 6.36 -23.49 -18.49
C TRP A 432 6.66 -24.95 -18.84
N ASP A 433 6.84 -25.83 -17.85
CA ASP A 433 7.26 -27.22 -18.06
C ASP A 433 6.11 -28.14 -18.51
N THR A 434 4.86 -27.73 -18.27
CA THR A 434 3.64 -28.45 -18.66
C THR A 434 3.10 -28.04 -20.03
N MET A 435 3.69 -27.01 -20.67
CA MET A 435 3.29 -26.57 -22.00
C MET A 435 3.44 -27.72 -23.02
N PRO A 436 2.39 -28.05 -23.80
CA PRO A 436 2.52 -29.02 -24.88
C PRO A 436 3.36 -28.42 -26.01
N MET A 437 4.69 -28.62 -25.93
CA MET A 437 5.68 -28.31 -26.97
C MET A 437 5.10 -28.60 -28.35
N ASN A 438 4.85 -27.52 -29.12
CA ASN A 438 4.02 -27.51 -30.33
C ASN A 438 4.16 -28.79 -31.17
N GLN A 439 3.24 -29.74 -30.97
CA GLN A 439 3.08 -30.80 -31.96
C GLN A 439 2.59 -30.12 -33.24
N PRO A 440 3.19 -30.41 -34.41
CA PRO A 440 2.74 -29.83 -35.67
C PRO A 440 1.34 -30.38 -35.99
N GLY A 441 0.31 -29.64 -35.58
CA GLY A 441 -1.09 -29.95 -35.86
C GLY A 441 -1.36 -29.97 -37.36
N GLU A 442 -2.48 -30.57 -37.76
CA GLU A 442 -2.84 -30.60 -39.17
C GLU A 442 -2.97 -29.16 -39.73
N PRO A 443 -2.54 -28.92 -40.99
CA PRO A 443 -2.37 -27.57 -41.53
C PRO A 443 -3.71 -26.85 -41.72
N GLY A 444 -4.17 -26.19 -40.64
CA GLY A 444 -5.42 -25.44 -40.58
C GLY A 444 -5.80 -24.97 -39.17
N GLU A 445 -5.42 -25.70 -38.11
CA GLU A 445 -5.81 -25.36 -36.74
C GLU A 445 -4.73 -24.57 -35.98
N THR A 446 -5.00 -23.30 -35.71
CA THR A 446 -4.26 -22.49 -34.74
C THR A 446 -4.91 -22.63 -33.36
N GLN A 447 -4.55 -23.68 -32.62
CA GLN A 447 -4.82 -23.71 -31.18
C GLN A 447 -3.93 -22.67 -30.51
N SER A 448 -4.51 -21.51 -30.15
CA SER A 448 -3.91 -20.62 -29.17
C SER A 448 -3.94 -21.34 -27.82
N ALA A 449 -2.78 -21.88 -27.42
CA ALA A 449 -2.61 -22.56 -26.15
C ALA A 449 -2.66 -21.53 -25.02
N ILE A 450 -3.79 -21.45 -24.31
CA ILE A 450 -3.94 -20.55 -23.17
C ILE A 450 -2.95 -21.00 -22.07
N MET A 451 -2.13 -20.07 -21.58
CA MET A 451 -1.20 -20.32 -20.47
C MET A 451 -1.94 -20.90 -19.27
N ALA A 452 -1.35 -21.89 -18.61
CA ALA A 452 -1.98 -22.58 -17.49
C ALA A 452 -0.99 -22.91 -16.36
N GLU A 453 -1.56 -23.09 -15.17
CA GLU A 453 -0.99 -23.80 -14.03
C GLU A 453 -1.34 -25.30 -14.14
N GLY A 454 -0.33 -26.14 -13.93
CA GLY A 454 -0.38 -27.58 -14.11
C GLY A 454 -0.83 -27.96 -15.52
N ALA A 455 -1.84 -28.83 -15.58
CA ALA A 455 -2.43 -29.33 -16.83
C ALA A 455 -3.90 -28.90 -17.00
N GLY A 456 -4.36 -27.78 -16.39
CA GLY A 456 -5.77 -27.41 -16.52
C GLY A 456 -6.33 -26.17 -15.85
N VAL A 457 -5.56 -25.35 -15.11
CA VAL A 457 -6.09 -24.07 -14.56
C VAL A 457 -5.50 -22.90 -15.36
N PRO A 458 -6.31 -22.13 -16.13
CA PRO A 458 -5.77 -21.01 -16.90
C PRO A 458 -5.08 -19.97 -16.00
N THR A 459 -3.90 -19.52 -16.41
CA THR A 459 -3.12 -18.47 -15.73
C THR A 459 -3.98 -17.23 -15.48
N GLY A 460 -3.83 -16.64 -14.30
CA GLY A 460 -4.64 -15.50 -13.86
C GLY A 460 -6.00 -15.84 -13.26
N THR A 461 -6.46 -17.10 -13.33
CA THR A 461 -7.73 -17.54 -12.70
C THR A 461 -7.70 -17.37 -11.18
N PRO A 462 -8.65 -16.66 -10.55
CA PRO A 462 -8.71 -16.57 -9.08
C PRO A 462 -9.03 -17.94 -8.46
N LEU A 463 -8.08 -18.49 -7.72
CA LEU A 463 -8.18 -19.78 -7.02
C LEU A 463 -9.07 -19.65 -5.78
N SER A 464 -9.91 -20.66 -5.55
CA SER A 464 -10.70 -20.77 -4.31
C SER A 464 -9.86 -21.11 -3.07
N ASP A 465 -8.68 -21.69 -3.28
CA ASP A 465 -7.76 -22.16 -2.23
C ASP A 465 -6.30 -21.88 -2.69
N PRO A 466 -5.86 -20.60 -2.71
CA PRO A 466 -4.53 -20.25 -3.19
C PRO A 466 -3.46 -20.63 -2.16
N ALA A 467 -2.57 -21.55 -2.56
CA ALA A 467 -1.52 -22.11 -1.70
C ALA A 467 -0.60 -21.05 -1.06
N LEU A 468 -0.41 -19.88 -1.68
CA LEU A 468 0.30 -18.77 -1.04
C LEU A 468 -0.43 -18.24 0.21
N ILE A 469 -1.75 -18.03 0.14
CA ILE A 469 -2.51 -17.49 1.28
C ILE A 469 -2.67 -18.56 2.36
N GLU A 470 -2.84 -19.83 1.99
CA GLU A 470 -2.75 -20.98 2.91
C GLU A 470 -1.40 -20.96 3.67
N MET A 471 -0.28 -20.95 2.94
CA MET A 471 1.05 -20.92 3.53
C MET A 471 1.32 -19.70 4.42
N ILE A 472 0.78 -18.51 4.10
CA ILE A 472 0.91 -17.32 4.96
C ILE A 472 0.05 -17.47 6.23
N SER A 473 -1.17 -18.01 6.10
CA SER A 473 -2.14 -18.07 7.19
C SER A 473 -1.86 -19.20 8.20
N GLU A 474 -1.24 -20.29 7.76
CA GLU A 474 -0.93 -21.44 8.61
C GLU A 474 0.51 -21.45 9.12
N ASP A 475 1.31 -20.42 8.79
CA ASP A 475 2.71 -20.34 9.20
C ASP A 475 2.87 -20.16 10.73
N PRO A 476 3.60 -21.04 11.43
CA PRO A 476 3.82 -20.91 12.87
C PRO A 476 4.53 -19.62 13.31
N ILE A 477 5.27 -18.96 12.42
CA ILE A 477 6.00 -17.70 12.68
C ILE A 477 5.08 -16.48 12.47
N LEU A 478 4.23 -16.52 11.46
CA LEU A 478 3.27 -15.43 11.15
C LEU A 478 1.98 -15.53 11.99
N ARG A 479 1.84 -16.59 12.79
CA ARG A 479 0.67 -16.84 13.63
C ARG A 479 0.53 -15.79 14.74
N GLY A 480 -0.37 -14.83 14.53
CA GLY A 480 -0.63 -13.72 15.45
C GLY A 480 -0.11 -12.37 14.95
N THR A 481 0.59 -12.36 13.80
CA THR A 481 0.83 -11.18 12.97
C THR A 481 -0.50 -10.69 12.39
N HIS A 482 -0.70 -9.38 12.27
CA HIS A 482 -1.90 -8.82 11.64
C HIS A 482 -1.81 -8.91 10.12
N LEU A 483 -2.79 -9.56 9.48
CA LEU A 483 -2.88 -9.70 8.03
C LEU A 483 -4.06 -8.87 7.52
N ILE A 484 -3.80 -7.92 6.62
CA ILE A 484 -4.80 -6.99 6.06
C ILE A 484 -4.73 -7.08 4.53
N ALA A 485 -5.84 -7.42 3.87
CA ALA A 485 -5.92 -7.48 2.41
C ALA A 485 -6.58 -6.22 1.82
N GLU A 486 -5.93 -5.62 0.82
CA GLU A 486 -6.63 -4.83 -0.19
C GLU A 486 -7.32 -5.80 -1.16
N ALA A 487 -8.57 -6.17 -0.88
CA ALA A 487 -9.27 -7.27 -1.53
C ALA A 487 -9.85 -6.91 -2.92
N TRP A 488 -9.03 -6.33 -3.82
CA TRP A 488 -9.34 -6.11 -5.24
C TRP A 488 -8.06 -6.10 -6.11
N ASP A 489 -8.20 -5.95 -7.43
CA ASP A 489 -7.09 -5.59 -8.34
C ASP A 489 -7.53 -4.73 -9.54
N ALA A 490 -6.56 -4.18 -10.27
CA ALA A 490 -6.79 -3.21 -11.35
C ALA A 490 -7.48 -3.80 -12.60
N ALA A 491 -7.61 -5.12 -12.70
CA ALA A 491 -8.42 -5.77 -13.73
C ALA A 491 -9.92 -5.89 -13.35
N GLY A 492 -10.33 -5.34 -12.20
CA GLY A 492 -11.72 -5.29 -11.76
C GLY A 492 -12.18 -6.55 -11.00
N LEU A 493 -11.25 -7.39 -10.54
CA LEU A 493 -11.57 -8.41 -9.54
C LEU A 493 -11.81 -7.72 -8.19
N TYR A 494 -12.87 -8.12 -7.50
CA TYR A 494 -13.25 -7.60 -6.19
C TYR A 494 -13.63 -8.78 -5.29
N GLN A 495 -12.96 -8.89 -4.14
CA GLN A 495 -13.06 -10.04 -3.23
C GLN A 495 -13.52 -9.64 -1.81
N ALA A 496 -13.75 -8.35 -1.52
CA ALA A 496 -14.10 -7.90 -0.18
C ALA A 496 -15.40 -8.55 0.36
N GLY A 497 -15.37 -8.95 1.62
CA GLY A 497 -16.35 -9.83 2.27
C GLY A 497 -16.10 -11.32 2.04
N ALA A 498 -15.19 -11.69 1.13
CA ALA A 498 -14.94 -13.06 0.68
C ALA A 498 -13.48 -13.36 0.30
N PHE A 499 -12.48 -12.63 0.83
CA PHE A 499 -11.07 -12.95 0.62
C PHE A 499 -10.70 -14.27 1.31
N PRO A 500 -9.78 -15.11 0.77
CA PRO A 500 -9.35 -16.35 1.42
C PRO A 500 -8.72 -16.09 2.81
N HIS A 501 -9.46 -16.40 3.87
CA HIS A 501 -9.20 -15.83 5.20
C HIS A 501 -8.79 -16.82 6.29
N TYR A 502 -8.76 -18.12 6.00
CA TYR A 502 -8.28 -19.23 6.86
C TYR A 502 -8.59 -19.02 8.36
N ASP A 503 -9.85 -19.25 8.72
CA ASP A 503 -10.45 -19.04 10.05
C ASP A 503 -10.44 -17.60 10.62
N GLY A 504 -10.28 -16.60 9.75
CA GLY A 504 -10.56 -15.19 10.05
C GLY A 504 -9.34 -14.39 10.49
N GLN A 505 -8.15 -14.93 10.20
CA GLN A 505 -6.87 -14.28 10.46
C GLN A 505 -6.72 -13.00 9.63
N TRP A 506 -7.27 -12.99 8.41
CA TRP A 506 -7.29 -11.83 7.52
C TRP A 506 -8.40 -10.83 7.87
N SER A 507 -7.99 -9.56 7.97
CA SER A 507 -8.85 -8.38 7.85
C SER A 507 -8.79 -7.86 6.40
N GLU A 508 -9.69 -6.94 6.05
CA GLU A 508 -9.76 -6.33 4.71
C GLU A 508 -10.00 -4.82 4.82
N TRP A 509 -9.41 -4.04 3.92
CA TRP A 509 -9.77 -2.64 3.69
C TRP A 509 -11.24 -2.55 3.20
N ASN A 510 -12.14 -2.06 4.04
CA ASN A 510 -13.58 -2.02 3.74
C ASN A 510 -13.96 -0.79 2.90
N GLY A 511 -13.70 -0.86 1.59
CA GLY A 511 -14.12 0.18 0.64
C GLY A 511 -15.64 0.42 0.63
N ASN A 512 -16.46 -0.55 1.03
CA ASN A 512 -17.90 -0.31 1.18
C ASN A 512 -18.22 0.61 2.36
N PHE A 513 -17.53 0.49 3.50
CA PHE A 513 -17.65 1.43 4.62
C PHE A 513 -17.32 2.86 4.18
N ARG A 514 -16.18 3.04 3.50
CA ARG A 514 -15.73 4.31 2.91
C ARG A 514 -16.84 4.96 2.10
N ASP A 515 -17.36 4.23 1.11
CA ASP A 515 -18.31 4.76 0.13
C ASP A 515 -19.69 5.03 0.76
N THR A 516 -20.19 4.10 1.58
CA THR A 516 -21.46 4.24 2.30
C THR A 516 -21.44 5.44 3.26
N VAL A 517 -20.37 5.62 4.05
CA VAL A 517 -20.27 6.75 4.99
C VAL A 517 -20.14 8.08 4.25
N ARG A 518 -19.31 8.16 3.20
CA ARG A 518 -19.23 9.35 2.33
C ARG A 518 -20.61 9.71 1.74
N ALA A 519 -21.33 8.73 1.19
CA ALA A 519 -22.63 8.93 0.56
C ALA A 519 -23.73 9.34 1.55
N PHE A 520 -23.82 8.70 2.73
CA PHE A 520 -24.81 9.04 3.75
C PHE A 520 -24.55 10.43 4.34
N ILE A 521 -23.33 10.71 4.83
CA ILE A 521 -23.02 11.95 5.58
C ILE A 521 -23.17 13.22 4.71
N LYS A 522 -23.02 13.13 3.38
CA LYS A 522 -23.32 14.27 2.48
C LYS A 522 -24.80 14.46 2.15
N GLY A 523 -25.69 13.58 2.64
CA GLY A 523 -27.14 13.69 2.47
C GLY A 523 -27.65 13.24 1.10
N SER A 524 -27.20 12.08 0.62
CA SER A 524 -27.64 11.48 -0.66
C SER A 524 -28.91 10.64 -0.51
N ASP A 525 -29.77 10.62 -1.53
CA ASP A 525 -30.87 9.66 -1.64
C ASP A 525 -30.40 8.27 -2.09
N GLY A 526 -31.19 7.25 -1.76
CA GLY A 526 -30.92 5.82 -1.96
C GLY A 526 -30.84 5.07 -0.63
N THR A 527 -30.44 3.79 -0.66
CA THR A 527 -30.41 2.91 0.53
C THR A 527 -29.27 3.22 1.52
N TRP A 528 -28.74 4.44 1.52
CA TRP A 528 -27.55 4.82 2.30
C TRP A 528 -27.78 4.80 3.81
N ALA A 529 -28.99 5.08 4.30
CA ALA A 529 -29.29 5.03 5.74
C ALA A 529 -29.16 3.60 6.31
N SER A 530 -29.76 2.60 5.64
CA SER A 530 -29.68 1.20 6.08
C SER A 530 -28.30 0.59 5.82
N GLN A 531 -27.61 0.99 4.75
CA GLN A 531 -26.19 0.65 4.57
C GLN A 531 -25.31 1.27 5.68
N PHE A 532 -25.54 2.54 6.05
CA PHE A 532 -24.78 3.22 7.10
C PHE A 532 -24.99 2.55 8.46
N ALA A 533 -26.20 2.12 8.79
CA ALA A 533 -26.48 1.31 9.96
C ALA A 533 -25.71 -0.02 9.99
N ALA A 534 -25.58 -0.70 8.84
CA ALA A 534 -24.72 -1.88 8.70
C ALA A 534 -23.23 -1.54 8.85
N ALA A 535 -22.77 -0.43 8.27
CA ALA A 535 -21.38 0.05 8.37
C ALA A 535 -21.00 0.37 9.83
N MET A 536 -21.85 1.09 10.58
CA MET A 536 -21.65 1.39 12.00
C MET A 536 -21.60 0.13 12.89
N THR A 537 -22.10 -1.01 12.41
CA THR A 537 -22.12 -2.29 13.13
C THR A 537 -21.12 -3.32 12.59
N GLY A 538 -20.09 -2.88 11.84
CA GLY A 538 -18.99 -3.71 11.35
C GLY A 538 -19.28 -4.46 10.05
N SER A 539 -20.19 -3.93 9.22
CA SER A 539 -20.58 -4.49 7.92
C SER A 539 -20.95 -5.99 7.95
N PRO A 540 -21.92 -6.43 8.77
CA PRO A 540 -22.35 -7.84 8.83
C PRO A 540 -22.84 -8.39 7.47
N GLY A 541 -23.34 -7.53 6.58
CA GLY A 541 -23.71 -7.92 5.21
C GLY A 541 -22.53 -8.41 4.35
N LEU A 542 -21.31 -7.97 4.64
CA LEU A 542 -20.07 -8.49 4.05
C LEU A 542 -19.58 -9.69 4.86
N TYR A 543 -19.28 -9.49 6.15
CA TYR A 543 -18.46 -10.41 6.96
C TYR A 543 -19.23 -11.49 7.73
N SER A 544 -20.54 -11.32 7.97
CA SER A 544 -21.38 -12.31 8.67
C SER A 544 -22.30 -13.08 7.72
N SER A 545 -22.71 -12.50 6.58
CA SER A 545 -23.65 -13.12 5.64
C SER A 545 -22.97 -14.19 4.78
N SER A 546 -23.55 -15.39 4.73
CA SER A 546 -23.20 -16.43 3.76
C SER A 546 -23.62 -16.08 2.33
N GLU A 547 -24.64 -15.24 2.15
CA GLU A 547 -25.26 -15.04 0.85
C GLU A 547 -24.50 -14.02 -0.02
N PRO A 548 -24.15 -14.38 -1.28
CA PRO A 548 -23.57 -13.48 -2.27
C PRO A 548 -24.67 -12.65 -2.98
N ARG A 549 -24.24 -11.68 -3.80
CA ARG A 549 -25.12 -11.05 -4.79
C ARG A 549 -25.22 -11.92 -6.04
N GLU A 550 -26.30 -11.85 -6.80
CA GLU A 550 -26.53 -12.71 -7.97
C GLU A 550 -25.49 -12.47 -9.09
N GLU A 551 -25.05 -11.22 -9.26
CA GLU A 551 -24.08 -10.82 -10.28
C GLU A 551 -22.60 -10.99 -9.90
N ASP A 552 -22.31 -11.39 -8.64
CA ASP A 552 -20.95 -11.48 -8.11
C ASP A 552 -20.34 -12.86 -8.39
N TRP A 553 -19.56 -12.96 -9.47
CA TRP A 553 -18.91 -14.22 -9.86
C TRP A 553 -17.99 -14.76 -8.76
N TRP A 554 -17.21 -13.91 -8.08
CA TRP A 554 -16.28 -14.38 -7.06
C TRP A 554 -17.04 -14.97 -5.86
N ALA A 555 -18.00 -14.23 -5.30
CA ALA A 555 -18.73 -14.67 -4.12
C ALA A 555 -19.70 -15.85 -4.39
N ASN A 556 -20.11 -16.09 -5.65
CA ASN A 556 -20.84 -17.29 -6.03
C ASN A 556 -19.93 -18.50 -6.32
N ASN A 557 -18.68 -18.28 -6.75
CA ASN A 557 -17.72 -19.32 -7.08
C ASN A 557 -16.61 -19.42 -6.02
N GLY A 558 -15.40 -18.93 -6.30
CA GLY A 558 -14.22 -19.20 -5.46
C GLY A 558 -14.30 -18.63 -4.04
N GLY A 559 -14.94 -17.46 -3.89
CA GLY A 559 -15.18 -16.79 -2.61
C GLY A 559 -16.29 -17.41 -1.76
N ARG A 560 -17.09 -18.35 -2.29
CA ARG A 560 -18.30 -18.84 -1.60
C ARG A 560 -18.00 -19.55 -0.27
N ARG A 561 -16.82 -20.17 -0.14
CA ARG A 561 -16.34 -20.80 1.11
C ARG A 561 -15.81 -19.80 2.15
N TRP A 562 -15.54 -18.56 1.73
CA TRP A 562 -14.95 -17.48 2.52
C TRP A 562 -15.98 -16.40 2.93
N LYS A 563 -17.26 -16.69 2.69
CA LYS A 563 -18.40 -15.84 3.02
C LYS A 563 -18.97 -16.16 4.40
N GLY A 564 -19.08 -15.15 5.25
CA GLY A 564 -19.56 -15.31 6.63
C GLY A 564 -18.49 -15.82 7.60
N ASN A 565 -18.92 -16.32 8.76
CA ASN A 565 -18.08 -16.85 9.85
C ASN A 565 -16.92 -15.95 10.33
N ARG A 566 -16.95 -14.64 10.03
CA ARG A 566 -15.98 -13.66 10.53
C ARG A 566 -16.62 -12.70 11.54
N SER A 567 -15.77 -11.92 12.21
CA SER A 567 -16.14 -10.92 13.22
C SER A 567 -16.21 -9.51 12.61
N PRO A 568 -16.72 -8.49 13.34
CA PRO A 568 -16.54 -7.08 12.96
C PRO A 568 -15.08 -6.70 12.69
N LEU A 569 -14.12 -7.39 13.34
CA LEU A 569 -12.68 -7.13 13.26
C LEU A 569 -12.04 -7.58 11.94
N ALA A 570 -12.79 -8.27 11.07
CA ALA A 570 -12.39 -8.47 9.68
C ALA A 570 -12.50 -7.16 8.86
N SER A 571 -13.17 -6.13 9.39
CA SER A 571 -13.38 -4.86 8.72
C SER A 571 -12.36 -3.80 9.19
N ILE A 572 -11.44 -3.42 8.30
CA ILE A 572 -10.67 -2.19 8.43
C ILE A 572 -11.52 -1.05 7.86
N ASN A 573 -12.13 -0.27 8.74
CA ASN A 573 -12.97 0.87 8.44
C ASN A 573 -12.10 2.09 8.13
N PHE A 574 -12.29 2.72 6.97
CA PHE A 574 -11.60 3.96 6.61
C PHE A 574 -12.53 4.91 5.85
N ILE A 575 -12.31 6.22 5.96
CA ILE A 575 -13.04 7.24 5.19
C ILE A 575 -12.18 7.77 4.04
N THR A 576 -10.86 7.71 4.23
CA THR A 576 -9.79 8.34 3.46
C THR A 576 -8.52 7.54 3.72
N ALA A 577 -7.62 7.53 2.73
CA ALA A 577 -6.35 6.82 2.74
C ALA A 577 -5.35 7.63 1.91
N HIS A 578 -4.14 7.11 1.67
CA HIS A 578 -3.15 7.82 0.84
C HIS A 578 -3.68 8.05 -0.59
N ASP A 579 -4.50 7.12 -1.10
CA ASP A 579 -5.29 7.25 -2.31
C ASP A 579 -6.54 8.14 -2.12
N GLY A 580 -6.94 8.83 -3.18
CA GLY A 580 -8.10 9.71 -3.14
C GLY A 580 -7.86 11.01 -2.36
N PHE A 581 -8.97 11.61 -1.94
CA PHE A 581 -8.99 12.88 -1.21
C PHE A 581 -8.64 12.71 0.27
N THR A 582 -8.04 13.75 0.85
CA THR A 582 -8.05 14.01 2.30
C THR A 582 -9.46 14.26 2.81
N LEU A 583 -9.67 14.16 4.12
CA LEU A 583 -10.96 14.43 4.77
C LEU A 583 -11.39 15.89 4.63
N ALA A 584 -10.44 16.83 4.54
CA ALA A 584 -10.72 18.24 4.30
C ALA A 584 -11.08 18.51 2.82
N ASP A 585 -10.45 17.81 1.86
CA ASP A 585 -10.76 17.93 0.44
C ASP A 585 -12.09 17.25 0.08
N LEU A 586 -12.41 16.13 0.72
CA LEU A 586 -13.69 15.40 0.63
C LEU A 586 -14.91 16.29 0.91
N VAL A 587 -14.74 17.33 1.74
CA VAL A 587 -15.77 18.35 2.06
C VAL A 587 -15.56 19.68 1.31
N SER A 588 -14.53 19.78 0.47
CA SER A 588 -14.12 21.02 -0.22
C SER A 588 -14.14 20.96 -1.75
N PHE A 589 -14.18 19.78 -2.36
CA PHE A 589 -14.14 19.60 -3.82
C PHE A 589 -15.19 18.59 -4.31
N ASN A 590 -15.81 18.87 -5.45
CA ASN A 590 -16.75 17.97 -6.14
C ASN A 590 -16.04 17.13 -7.21
N GLY A 591 -14.93 17.62 -7.77
CA GLY A 591 -14.10 16.91 -8.74
C GLY A 591 -12.63 16.92 -8.33
N LYS A 592 -11.84 15.99 -8.89
CA LYS A 592 -10.38 15.94 -8.71
C LYS A 592 -9.67 17.02 -9.55
N HIS A 593 -8.54 17.51 -9.05
CA HIS A 593 -7.71 18.56 -9.64
C HIS A 593 -6.25 18.05 -9.74
N ASN A 594 -6.06 16.98 -10.52
CA ASN A 594 -4.79 16.25 -10.65
C ASN A 594 -3.91 16.77 -11.80
N GLU A 595 -4.15 17.99 -12.31
CA GLU A 595 -3.39 18.57 -13.43
C GLU A 595 -1.87 18.58 -13.15
N ALA A 596 -1.48 18.78 -11.89
CA ALA A 596 -0.09 18.76 -11.43
C ALA A 596 0.59 17.38 -11.51
N ASN A 597 -0.14 16.30 -11.77
CA ASN A 597 0.42 14.96 -12.02
C ASN A 597 0.93 14.82 -13.45
N GLY A 598 0.60 15.78 -14.34
CA GLY A 598 1.04 15.80 -15.74
C GLY A 598 0.30 14.83 -16.66
N GLU A 599 -0.70 14.10 -16.15
CA GLU A 599 -1.51 13.14 -16.91
C GLU A 599 -2.84 13.71 -17.42
N GLN A 600 -2.98 15.04 -17.41
CA GLN A 600 -4.17 15.76 -17.88
C GLN A 600 -5.44 15.35 -17.09
N ASN A 601 -5.28 15.15 -15.77
CA ASN A 601 -6.36 14.82 -14.82
C ASN A 601 -7.12 13.51 -15.15
N ARG A 602 -6.47 12.58 -15.86
CA ARG A 602 -7.02 11.23 -16.14
C ARG A 602 -6.88 10.30 -14.93
N ASP A 603 -5.74 10.37 -14.26
CA ASP A 603 -5.29 9.56 -13.14
C ASP A 603 -6.08 9.83 -11.85
N GLY A 604 -6.18 8.84 -10.94
CA GLY A 604 -6.97 8.95 -9.71
C GLY A 604 -8.48 8.73 -9.88
N GLU A 605 -9.18 8.42 -8.77
CA GLU A 605 -10.62 8.10 -8.79
C GLU A 605 -11.47 9.28 -9.31
N SER A 606 -12.53 8.97 -10.05
CA SER A 606 -13.51 9.95 -10.55
C SER A 606 -14.77 10.02 -9.68
N HIS A 607 -15.23 8.90 -9.10
CA HIS A 607 -16.47 8.76 -8.35
C HIS A 607 -16.27 8.87 -6.82
N ASN A 608 -15.56 9.92 -6.39
CA ASN A 608 -15.09 10.08 -5.01
C ASN A 608 -16.17 10.22 -3.91
N LEU A 609 -17.46 10.31 -4.27
CA LEU A 609 -18.61 10.50 -3.38
C LEU A 609 -18.51 11.74 -2.45
N THR A 610 -17.93 12.84 -2.94
CA THR A 610 -17.65 14.07 -2.19
C THR A 610 -18.81 15.08 -2.17
N TRP A 611 -18.66 16.15 -1.40
CA TRP A 611 -19.43 17.39 -1.57
C TRP A 611 -18.69 18.63 -1.03
N ASN A 612 -18.46 19.61 -1.89
CA ASN A 612 -17.72 20.85 -1.60
C ASN A 612 -18.37 21.82 -0.58
N CYS A 613 -19.52 21.46 -0.01
CA CYS A 613 -20.30 22.25 0.94
C CYS A 613 -20.79 23.62 0.42
N GLY A 614 -20.85 23.82 -0.90
CA GLY A 614 -21.48 24.98 -1.56
C GLY A 614 -20.54 25.91 -2.35
N GLU A 615 -19.24 25.62 -2.41
CA GLU A 615 -18.23 26.37 -3.17
C GLU A 615 -17.03 25.44 -3.43
N GLU A 616 -16.43 25.45 -4.63
CA GLU A 616 -15.30 24.57 -4.94
C GLU A 616 -13.99 25.14 -4.36
N GLY A 617 -13.19 24.31 -3.70
CA GLY A 617 -11.89 24.69 -3.16
C GLY A 617 -11.95 25.66 -1.96
N PRO A 618 -10.90 26.45 -1.71
CA PRO A 618 -10.81 27.34 -0.55
C PRO A 618 -11.89 28.44 -0.54
N SER A 619 -12.70 28.48 0.51
CA SER A 619 -13.77 29.48 0.71
C SER A 619 -13.44 30.48 1.81
N ARG A 620 -13.96 31.71 1.68
CA ARG A 620 -13.97 32.73 2.75
C ARG A 620 -15.34 32.87 3.44
N LYS A 621 -16.35 32.09 3.05
CA LYS A 621 -17.73 32.23 3.55
C LYS A 621 -17.89 31.53 4.91
N PRO A 622 -18.22 32.25 6.01
CA PRO A 622 -18.33 31.64 7.35
C PRO A 622 -19.46 30.62 7.50
N THR A 623 -20.40 30.55 6.57
CA THR A 623 -21.41 29.49 6.48
C THR A 623 -20.79 28.18 5.96
N ILE A 624 -20.05 28.23 4.86
CA ILE A 624 -19.39 27.07 4.24
C ILE A 624 -18.29 26.54 5.17
N LEU A 625 -17.44 27.40 5.71
CA LEU A 625 -16.37 27.00 6.63
C LEU A 625 -16.92 26.29 7.88
N ARG A 626 -18.04 26.77 8.44
CA ARG A 626 -18.74 26.08 9.55
C ARG A 626 -19.41 24.78 9.12
N LEU A 627 -19.86 24.63 7.88
CA LEU A 627 -20.42 23.38 7.37
C LEU A 627 -19.33 22.32 7.15
N ARG A 628 -18.22 22.68 6.49
CA ARG A 628 -17.05 21.79 6.33
C ARG A 628 -16.49 21.31 7.66
N ALA A 629 -16.31 22.22 8.61
CA ALA A 629 -15.87 21.89 9.96
C ALA A 629 -16.85 21.01 10.75
N ARG A 630 -18.14 20.93 10.36
CA ARG A 630 -19.05 19.90 10.88
C ARG A 630 -18.91 18.60 10.11
N GLN A 631 -18.88 18.63 8.77
CA GLN A 631 -18.78 17.43 7.95
C GLN A 631 -17.50 16.62 8.24
N MET A 632 -16.34 17.25 8.42
CA MET A 632 -15.11 16.57 8.85
C MET A 632 -15.31 15.86 10.21
N LYS A 633 -15.92 16.54 11.19
CA LYS A 633 -16.25 15.92 12.49
C LYS A 633 -17.28 14.80 12.35
N ASN A 634 -18.30 14.95 11.51
CA ASN A 634 -19.33 13.94 11.28
C ASN A 634 -18.68 12.67 10.70
N LEU A 635 -17.83 12.81 9.69
CA LEU A 635 -17.08 11.69 9.10
C LEU A 635 -16.11 11.03 10.10
N ALA A 636 -15.32 11.82 10.83
CA ALA A 636 -14.43 11.31 11.87
C ALA A 636 -15.19 10.60 13.01
N THR A 637 -16.38 11.10 13.37
CA THR A 637 -17.24 10.47 14.37
C THR A 637 -17.79 9.14 13.86
N ALA A 638 -18.28 9.08 12.62
CA ALA A 638 -18.75 7.85 12.01
C ALA A 638 -17.63 6.77 11.97
N LEU A 639 -16.40 7.16 11.62
CA LEU A 639 -15.23 6.28 11.67
C LEU A 639 -14.98 5.73 13.09
N LEU A 640 -14.88 6.60 14.09
CA LEU A 640 -14.42 6.21 15.43
C LEU A 640 -15.50 5.58 16.31
N VAL A 641 -16.81 5.76 16.01
CA VAL A 641 -17.91 5.08 16.71
C VAL A 641 -18.42 3.80 16.04
N ALA A 642 -17.91 3.44 14.86
CA ALA A 642 -18.27 2.17 14.21
C ALA A 642 -17.60 0.96 14.89
N HIS A 643 -18.28 -0.19 14.85
CA HIS A 643 -17.66 -1.49 15.11
C HIS A 643 -16.79 -1.92 13.91
N GLY A 644 -15.74 -2.70 14.18
CA GLY A 644 -14.60 -2.87 13.26
C GLY A 644 -13.40 -2.01 13.68
N ILE A 645 -12.33 -2.03 12.89
CA ILE A 645 -11.02 -1.42 13.22
C ILE A 645 -10.86 -0.12 12.42
N PRO A 646 -10.74 1.07 13.04
CA PRO A 646 -10.58 2.32 12.31
C PRO A 646 -9.13 2.51 11.83
N MET A 647 -8.99 2.93 10.58
CA MET A 647 -7.76 3.47 10.00
C MET A 647 -7.92 4.98 9.73
N ILE A 648 -6.86 5.73 10.01
CA ILE A 648 -6.79 7.19 9.90
C ILE A 648 -5.63 7.56 8.97
N LEU A 649 -5.90 8.30 7.89
CA LEU A 649 -4.87 8.91 7.05
C LEU A 649 -4.08 9.99 7.81
N MET A 650 -2.76 9.97 7.67
CA MET A 650 -1.85 11.03 8.11
C MET A 650 -2.30 12.44 7.69
N GLY A 651 -2.71 13.24 8.67
CA GLY A 651 -3.08 14.65 8.52
C GLY A 651 -4.59 14.93 8.58
N ASP A 652 -5.43 13.91 8.45
CA ASP A 652 -6.89 14.06 8.56
C ASP A 652 -7.35 14.33 10.01
N GLU A 653 -6.48 14.16 11.00
CA GLU A 653 -6.74 14.54 12.39
C GLU A 653 -6.69 16.05 12.63
N TYR A 654 -5.92 16.81 11.83
CA TYR A 654 -5.87 18.28 11.91
C TYR A 654 -6.53 19.00 10.73
N GLY A 655 -6.82 18.29 9.64
CA GLY A 655 -7.50 18.82 8.46
C GLY A 655 -6.56 19.17 7.31
N HIS A 656 -5.57 18.31 7.05
CA HIS A 656 -4.66 18.42 5.90
C HIS A 656 -5.41 18.49 4.57
N SER A 657 -4.80 19.11 3.56
CA SER A 657 -5.38 19.28 2.22
C SER A 657 -4.31 19.11 1.15
N LYS A 658 -4.61 18.28 0.15
CA LYS A 658 -3.87 18.09 -1.10
C LYS A 658 -4.31 19.10 -2.17
N GLY A 659 -5.03 20.16 -1.80
CA GLY A 659 -5.48 21.22 -2.70
C GLY A 659 -6.50 20.78 -3.76
N GLY A 660 -7.15 19.62 -3.56
CA GLY A 660 -8.06 19.02 -4.54
C GLY A 660 -7.40 17.96 -5.44
N ASN A 661 -6.11 17.68 -5.29
CA ASN A 661 -5.46 16.54 -5.93
C ASN A 661 -5.81 15.26 -5.15
N ASN A 662 -6.41 14.27 -5.81
CA ASN A 662 -6.85 13.01 -5.20
C ASN A 662 -5.93 11.82 -5.54
N ASN A 663 -4.72 12.07 -6.06
CA ASN A 663 -3.76 11.06 -6.44
C ASN A 663 -2.34 11.62 -6.34
N THR A 664 -1.87 11.96 -5.15
CA THR A 664 -0.60 12.67 -4.95
C THR A 664 0.64 11.77 -5.04
N TYR A 665 0.56 10.64 -5.76
CA TYR A 665 1.60 9.60 -5.87
C TYR A 665 2.97 10.12 -6.29
N CYS A 666 3.00 11.22 -7.05
CA CYS A 666 4.22 11.73 -7.66
C CYS A 666 4.84 12.97 -7.01
N HIS A 667 4.37 13.40 -5.83
CA HIS A 667 4.72 14.70 -5.24
C HIS A 667 5.54 14.61 -3.94
N ASP A 668 6.85 14.77 -4.02
CA ASP A 668 7.67 15.11 -2.84
C ASP A 668 7.53 16.60 -2.49
N SER A 669 6.43 16.93 -1.81
CA SER A 669 6.09 18.31 -1.44
C SER A 669 5.12 18.37 -0.27
N ALA A 670 4.80 19.58 0.19
CA ALA A 670 3.79 19.86 1.21
C ALA A 670 2.36 19.33 0.90
N LEU A 671 2.09 18.79 -0.29
CA LEU A 671 0.87 18.00 -0.55
C LEU A 671 0.86 16.69 0.27
N ASN A 672 2.02 16.08 0.49
CA ASN A 672 2.19 14.81 1.20
C ASN A 672 3.01 14.92 2.50
N TRP A 673 3.53 16.11 2.84
CA TRP A 673 4.24 16.32 4.11
C TRP A 673 3.30 16.87 5.20
N LEU A 674 3.47 16.37 6.43
CA LEU A 674 2.67 16.77 7.58
C LEU A 674 2.99 18.21 8.02
N ASP A 675 1.99 19.10 8.03
CA ASP A 675 2.17 20.46 8.55
C ASP A 675 1.99 20.51 10.08
N TRP A 676 3.09 20.24 10.77
CA TRP A 676 3.21 20.29 12.23
C TRP A 676 2.68 21.58 12.88
N ARG A 677 2.70 22.73 12.17
CA ARG A 677 2.11 23.98 12.69
C ARG A 677 0.60 23.86 12.87
N GLN A 678 -0.08 23.07 12.05
CA GLN A 678 -1.54 22.88 12.09
C GLN A 678 -1.93 21.72 13.01
N ALA A 679 -1.08 20.68 13.09
CA ALA A 679 -1.20 19.56 14.03
C ALA A 679 -1.04 20.00 15.50
N GLU A 680 0.02 20.77 15.81
CA GLU A 680 0.37 21.19 17.17
C GLU A 680 -0.30 22.53 17.58
N ALA A 681 -1.05 23.18 16.69
CA ALA A 681 -1.72 24.44 16.97
C ALA A 681 -2.77 24.30 18.09
N ALA A 682 -2.51 24.92 19.25
CA ALA A 682 -3.48 25.03 20.34
C ALA A 682 -4.81 25.72 19.94
N GLY A 683 -4.81 26.51 18.85
CA GLY A 683 -6.02 27.10 18.26
C GLY A 683 -6.80 26.18 17.32
N ASN A 684 -6.26 25.00 16.95
CA ASN A 684 -6.95 24.06 16.08
C ASN A 684 -7.99 23.24 16.87
N GLY A 685 -9.19 23.81 16.98
CA GLY A 685 -10.33 23.17 17.64
C GLY A 685 -10.74 21.83 17.01
N TYR A 686 -10.41 21.58 15.74
CA TYR A 686 -10.67 20.29 15.09
C TYR A 686 -9.66 19.22 15.50
N ALA A 687 -8.35 19.51 15.53
CA ALA A 687 -7.36 18.60 16.12
C ALA A 687 -7.63 18.29 17.61
N ARG A 688 -8.09 19.29 18.40
CA ARG A 688 -8.59 19.05 19.77
C ARG A 688 -9.73 18.04 19.78
N TYR A 689 -10.73 18.23 18.92
CA TYR A 689 -11.90 17.38 18.81
C TYR A 689 -11.51 15.93 18.46
N PHE A 690 -10.70 15.76 17.41
CA PHE A 690 -10.30 14.46 16.88
C PHE A 690 -9.53 13.65 17.92
N ARG A 691 -8.52 14.24 18.57
CA ARG A 691 -7.75 13.61 19.65
C ARG A 691 -8.62 13.13 20.82
N HIS A 692 -9.62 13.91 21.22
CA HIS A 692 -10.53 13.50 22.30
C HIS A 692 -11.56 12.46 21.84
N LEU A 693 -11.89 12.41 20.54
CA LEU A 693 -12.74 11.38 19.94
C LEU A 693 -12.02 10.03 19.81
N VAL A 694 -10.73 10.02 19.46
CA VAL A 694 -9.86 8.81 19.53
C VAL A 694 -9.85 8.26 20.95
N ARG A 695 -9.63 9.12 21.95
CA ARG A 695 -9.69 8.73 23.38
C ARG A 695 -11.08 8.29 23.83
N LEU A 696 -12.15 8.88 23.29
CA LEU A 696 -13.52 8.40 23.54
C LEU A 696 -13.65 6.94 23.09
N ARG A 697 -13.22 6.61 21.87
CA ARG A 697 -13.23 5.22 21.38
C ARG A 697 -12.46 4.26 22.30
N LEU A 698 -11.20 4.58 22.62
CA LEU A 698 -10.37 3.75 23.51
C LEU A 698 -11.05 3.49 24.87
N SER A 699 -11.74 4.50 25.42
CA SER A 699 -12.46 4.43 26.69
C SER A 699 -13.83 3.72 26.66
N ARG A 700 -14.27 3.20 25.51
CA ARG A 700 -15.64 2.70 25.30
C ARG A 700 -15.70 1.26 24.79
N PRO A 701 -15.85 0.26 25.67
CA PRO A 701 -16.15 -1.13 25.27
C PRO A 701 -17.40 -1.26 24.37
N GLU A 702 -18.34 -0.32 24.45
CA GLU A 702 -19.52 -0.23 23.59
C GLU A 702 -19.17 -0.14 22.08
N LEU A 703 -17.96 0.34 21.75
CA LEU A 703 -17.48 0.62 20.39
C LEU A 703 -16.42 -0.40 19.90
N LYS A 704 -15.91 -1.26 20.78
CA LYS A 704 -14.79 -2.19 20.53
C LYS A 704 -15.27 -3.64 20.59
N ARG A 705 -16.10 -4.05 19.62
CA ARG A 705 -16.78 -5.35 19.65
C ARG A 705 -16.06 -6.43 18.83
N THR A 706 -15.72 -7.53 19.50
CA THR A 706 -15.25 -8.79 18.90
C THR A 706 -16.34 -9.60 18.19
N THR A 707 -17.62 -9.32 18.47
CA THR A 707 -18.77 -10.04 17.91
C THR A 707 -19.88 -9.07 17.50
N PHE A 708 -20.60 -9.41 16.43
CA PHE A 708 -21.72 -8.62 15.94
C PHE A 708 -22.77 -8.36 17.02
N GLY A 709 -23.34 -7.15 17.02
CA GLY A 709 -24.42 -6.78 17.91
C GLY A 709 -25.73 -7.50 17.55
N ASN A 710 -26.58 -7.71 18.54
CA ASN A 710 -27.96 -8.16 18.35
C ASN A 710 -28.94 -7.12 18.93
N SER A 711 -30.25 -7.34 18.75
CA SER A 711 -31.32 -6.43 19.18
C SER A 711 -31.42 -6.18 20.69
N HIS A 712 -30.70 -6.93 21.53
CA HIS A 712 -30.57 -6.65 22.97
C HIS A 712 -29.42 -5.67 23.30
N HIS A 713 -28.47 -5.49 22.37
CA HIS A 713 -27.30 -4.62 22.54
C HIS A 713 -27.38 -3.35 21.70
N ILE A 714 -28.09 -3.38 20.57
CA ILE A 714 -28.21 -2.26 19.63
C ILE A 714 -29.69 -2.06 19.27
N CYS A 715 -30.22 -0.88 19.54
CA CYS A 715 -31.58 -0.50 19.19
C CYS A 715 -31.55 0.74 18.29
N TRP A 716 -32.16 0.65 17.10
CA TRP A 716 -32.24 1.75 16.14
C TRP A 716 -33.43 2.66 16.43
N HIS A 717 -33.29 3.95 16.12
CA HIS A 717 -34.25 5.01 16.41
C HIS A 717 -34.32 6.00 15.23
N GLY A 718 -35.42 6.75 15.13
CA GLY A 718 -35.58 7.87 14.20
C GLY A 718 -35.65 9.19 14.95
N GLU A 719 -36.59 10.05 14.58
CA GLU A 719 -36.98 11.18 15.43
C GLU A 719 -37.66 10.69 16.72
N GLU A 720 -38.32 9.52 16.66
CA GLU A 720 -38.94 8.82 17.78
C GLU A 720 -38.17 7.55 18.22
N PRO A 721 -38.22 7.17 19.52
CA PRO A 721 -37.51 6.01 20.04
C PRO A 721 -38.04 4.67 19.50
N GLY A 722 -37.30 4.08 18.56
CA GLY A 722 -37.62 2.76 18.00
C GLY A 722 -38.24 2.80 16.60
N GLU A 723 -38.41 3.99 16.02
CA GLU A 723 -39.00 4.20 14.69
C GLU A 723 -37.96 4.74 13.69
N PRO A 724 -36.92 3.96 13.31
CA PRO A 724 -35.88 4.40 12.36
C PRO A 724 -36.38 4.53 10.92
N ASP A 725 -35.92 5.57 10.22
CA ASP A 725 -36.22 5.79 8.80
C ASP A 725 -35.21 5.09 7.88
N TRP A 726 -35.67 4.04 7.20
CA TRP A 726 -34.92 3.30 6.18
C TRP A 726 -35.38 3.59 4.74
N THR A 727 -36.16 4.64 4.51
CA THR A 727 -36.59 5.04 3.16
C THR A 727 -35.41 5.54 2.32
N GLU A 728 -35.56 5.53 0.99
CA GLU A 728 -34.56 6.11 0.07
C GLU A 728 -34.36 7.62 0.27
N THR A 729 -35.31 8.30 0.92
CA THR A 729 -35.26 9.72 1.27
C THR A 729 -34.71 9.98 2.68
N SER A 730 -34.34 8.95 3.43
CA SER A 730 -33.88 9.08 4.82
C SER A 730 -32.66 10.00 4.94
N ARG A 731 -32.62 10.76 6.04
CA ARG A 731 -31.52 11.67 6.42
C ARG A 731 -31.13 11.58 7.88
N LEU A 732 -31.61 10.57 8.61
CA LEU A 732 -31.35 10.35 10.02
C LEU A 732 -31.07 8.88 10.29
N VAL A 733 -29.94 8.61 10.95
CA VAL A 733 -29.68 7.31 11.57
C VAL A 733 -29.30 7.55 13.01
N ALA A 734 -30.07 6.99 13.93
CA ALA A 734 -29.81 7.03 15.37
C ALA A 734 -29.89 5.62 15.97
N TRP A 735 -29.11 5.39 17.02
CA TRP A 735 -29.16 4.16 17.79
C TRP A 735 -28.72 4.36 19.25
N SER A 736 -29.19 3.48 20.12
CA SER A 736 -28.55 3.25 21.42
C SER A 736 -27.76 1.95 21.40
N VAL A 737 -26.62 1.94 22.09
CA VAL A 737 -25.75 0.78 22.27
C VAL A 737 -25.39 0.60 23.75
N SER A 738 -25.55 -0.62 24.25
CA SER A 738 -25.23 -0.99 25.64
C SER A 738 -23.89 -1.72 25.76
N THR A 739 -23.30 -1.68 26.95
CA THR A 739 -22.13 -2.50 27.31
C THR A 739 -22.43 -4.00 27.13
N PRO A 740 -21.50 -4.81 26.59
CA PRO A 740 -21.65 -6.27 26.53
C PRO A 740 -21.99 -6.89 27.89
N VAL A 741 -22.80 -7.96 27.89
CA VAL A 741 -23.26 -8.62 29.13
C VAL A 741 -22.07 -9.19 29.93
N GLY A 742 -21.86 -8.65 31.13
CA GLY A 742 -20.83 -9.13 32.07
C GLY A 742 -20.70 -8.24 33.31
N GLU A 743 -20.74 -6.92 33.15
CA GLU A 743 -20.59 -5.98 34.27
C GLU A 743 -21.89 -5.78 35.06
N VAL A 744 -21.97 -6.41 36.23
CA VAL A 744 -23.09 -6.30 37.16
C VAL A 744 -23.05 -4.95 37.91
N ASN A 745 -23.40 -3.84 37.24
CA ASN A 745 -23.66 -2.56 37.91
C ASN A 745 -24.60 -1.56 37.19
N GLY A 746 -25.51 -2.08 36.34
CA GLY A 746 -26.68 -1.34 35.84
C GLY A 746 -26.43 -0.54 34.55
N ALA A 747 -26.99 -1.05 33.45
CA ALA A 747 -26.97 -0.57 32.06
C ALA A 747 -26.29 0.79 31.82
N ALA A 748 -24.99 0.77 31.56
CA ALA A 748 -24.29 1.88 30.91
C ALA A 748 -24.36 1.72 29.37
N GLY A 749 -24.21 2.83 28.65
CA GLY A 749 -24.27 2.82 27.20
C GLY A 749 -24.27 4.21 26.59
N LEU A 750 -24.34 4.25 25.27
CA LEU A 750 -24.33 5.44 24.44
C LEU A 750 -25.62 5.55 23.63
N TYR A 751 -26.03 6.79 23.34
CA TYR A 751 -26.97 7.11 22.27
C TYR A 751 -26.21 7.94 21.24
N ILE A 752 -26.29 7.55 19.97
CA ILE A 752 -25.54 8.11 18.87
C ILE A 752 -26.52 8.45 17.76
N ALA A 753 -26.42 9.64 17.17
CA ALA A 753 -27.28 10.05 16.06
C ALA A 753 -26.52 10.90 15.04
N PHE A 754 -26.83 10.70 13.77
CA PHE A 754 -26.31 11.45 12.63
C PHE A 754 -27.46 11.99 11.79
N SER A 755 -27.57 13.32 11.71
CA SER A 755 -28.43 14.01 10.74
C SER A 755 -27.60 14.43 9.54
N ALA A 756 -27.93 13.87 8.38
CA ALA A 756 -27.48 14.33 7.07
C ALA A 756 -28.49 15.30 6.42
N SER A 757 -29.48 15.77 7.19
CA SER A 757 -30.54 16.67 6.71
C SER A 757 -30.05 18.10 6.54
N HIS A 758 -30.68 18.82 5.60
CA HIS A 758 -30.53 20.26 5.46
C HIS A 758 -31.39 21.06 6.45
N GLN A 759 -32.22 20.38 7.25
CA GLN A 759 -33.11 20.95 8.26
C GLN A 759 -32.68 20.50 9.68
N PRO A 760 -32.92 21.30 10.73
CA PRO A 760 -32.75 20.85 12.10
C PRO A 760 -33.80 19.77 12.43
N ILE A 761 -33.46 18.89 13.37
CA ILE A 761 -34.31 17.78 13.83
C ILE A 761 -34.45 17.88 15.35
N SER A 762 -35.64 17.56 15.88
CA SER A 762 -35.83 17.38 17.33
C SER A 762 -35.94 15.88 17.62
N LEU A 763 -34.94 15.32 18.30
CA LEU A 763 -34.93 13.90 18.65
C LEU A 763 -35.62 13.67 19.99
N GLN A 764 -36.59 12.77 20.04
CA GLN A 764 -37.05 12.16 21.29
C GLN A 764 -36.16 10.96 21.60
N LEU A 765 -35.57 10.95 22.80
CA LEU A 765 -34.56 10.00 23.25
C LEU A 765 -35.22 8.81 23.94
N PRO A 766 -34.66 7.58 23.84
CA PRO A 766 -35.18 6.43 24.57
C PRO A 766 -35.08 6.66 26.09
N VAL A 767 -36.16 6.36 26.81
CA VAL A 767 -36.20 6.40 28.28
C VAL A 767 -35.57 5.12 28.84
N TRP A 768 -34.48 5.26 29.58
CA TRP A 768 -33.86 4.17 30.34
C TRP A 768 -34.15 4.39 31.83
N PRO A 769 -34.87 3.48 32.53
CA PRO A 769 -35.37 3.76 33.89
C PRO A 769 -34.29 4.16 34.90
N GLY A 770 -34.47 5.31 35.55
CA GLY A 770 -33.53 5.87 36.52
C GLY A 770 -32.25 6.44 35.90
N ARG A 771 -32.28 6.82 34.62
CA ARG A 771 -31.15 7.29 33.84
C ARG A 771 -31.52 8.38 32.83
N VAL A 772 -30.76 9.47 32.86
CA VAL A 772 -30.80 10.55 31.86
C VAL A 772 -29.62 10.49 30.91
N TRP A 773 -29.79 11.06 29.73
CA TRP A 773 -28.74 11.21 28.73
C TRP A 773 -27.90 12.47 29.02
N GLN A 774 -26.58 12.34 28.95
CA GLN A 774 -25.63 13.44 29.10
C GLN A 774 -24.83 13.62 27.80
N PRO A 775 -24.80 14.80 27.17
CA PRO A 775 -23.98 15.01 25.99
C PRO A 775 -22.48 14.86 26.29
N VAL A 776 -21.76 14.33 25.29
CA VAL A 776 -20.30 14.19 25.25
C VAL A 776 -19.77 14.83 23.96
N VAL A 777 -20.34 14.42 22.82
CA VAL A 777 -20.07 14.97 21.49
C VAL A 777 -21.32 15.67 20.96
N ASP A 778 -21.14 16.85 20.35
CA ASP A 778 -22.16 17.52 19.54
C ASP A 778 -21.46 18.38 18.47
N THR A 779 -21.39 17.87 17.24
CA THR A 779 -20.68 18.57 16.15
C THR A 779 -21.38 19.87 15.74
N GLY A 780 -22.63 20.08 16.16
CA GLY A 780 -23.37 21.33 15.97
C GLY A 780 -22.83 22.49 16.80
N LYS A 781 -22.08 22.24 17.88
CA LYS A 781 -21.49 23.30 18.72
C LYS A 781 -20.15 23.81 18.16
N PRO A 782 -19.76 25.06 18.45
CA PRO A 782 -18.40 25.52 18.23
C PRO A 782 -17.44 24.87 19.24
N ALA A 783 -16.19 24.67 18.82
CA ALA A 783 -15.12 24.28 19.75
C ALA A 783 -14.95 25.34 20.85
N PRO A 784 -14.65 24.94 22.10
CA PRO A 784 -14.40 23.58 22.60
C PRO A 784 -15.65 22.82 23.09
N TYR A 785 -16.86 23.36 22.89
CA TYR A 785 -18.12 22.77 23.38
C TYR A 785 -18.69 21.66 22.48
N ASP A 786 -18.01 21.37 21.38
CA ASP A 786 -18.24 20.23 20.50
C ASP A 786 -17.82 18.89 21.11
N MET A 787 -16.88 18.92 22.05
CA MET A 787 -16.41 17.76 22.81
C MET A 787 -16.19 18.15 24.27
N LEU A 788 -17.13 17.74 25.14
CA LEU A 788 -17.23 18.11 26.56
C LEU A 788 -16.27 17.31 27.46
N VAL A 789 -14.98 17.36 27.12
CA VAL A 789 -13.86 16.80 27.87
C VAL A 789 -13.06 17.92 28.53
N ALA A 790 -12.62 17.70 29.77
CA ALA A 790 -11.84 18.68 30.52
C ALA A 790 -10.39 18.73 30.04
N ASP A 791 -9.92 19.91 29.65
CA ASP A 791 -8.53 20.16 29.25
C ASP A 791 -8.17 21.65 29.40
N SER A 792 -7.03 22.07 28.83
CA SER A 792 -6.58 23.47 28.84
C SER A 792 -7.50 24.45 28.11
N ALA A 793 -8.41 23.97 27.24
CA ALA A 793 -9.36 24.80 26.52
C ALA A 793 -10.76 24.82 27.17
N LEU A 794 -11.13 23.80 27.95
CA LEU A 794 -12.43 23.70 28.59
C LEU A 794 -12.32 23.19 30.04
N SER A 795 -12.66 24.04 31.00
CA SER A 795 -12.62 23.70 32.43
C SER A 795 -13.79 22.80 32.86
N GLN A 796 -13.62 22.04 33.94
CA GLN A 796 -14.71 21.23 34.51
C GLN A 796 -15.91 22.09 34.96
N ALA A 797 -15.67 23.33 35.42
CA ALA A 797 -16.75 24.26 35.74
C ALA A 797 -17.54 24.66 34.47
N SER A 798 -16.84 24.94 33.37
CA SER A 798 -17.45 25.24 32.06
C SER A 798 -18.27 24.05 31.53
N ILE A 799 -17.79 22.81 31.70
CA ILE A 799 -18.54 21.59 31.38
C ILE A 799 -19.81 21.52 32.23
N ASN A 800 -19.69 21.64 33.55
CA ASN A 800 -20.84 21.59 34.45
C ASN A 800 -21.90 22.65 34.11
N THR A 801 -21.48 23.85 33.66
CA THR A 801 -22.38 24.90 33.15
C THR A 801 -23.06 24.51 31.83
N ALA A 802 -22.33 23.95 30.86
CA ALA A 802 -22.91 23.49 29.59
C ALA A 802 -23.90 22.32 29.78
N LEU A 803 -23.61 21.43 30.73
CA LEU A 803 -24.50 20.33 31.12
C LEU A 803 -25.75 20.85 31.85
N ALA A 804 -25.61 21.82 32.75
CA ALA A 804 -26.77 22.48 33.37
C ALA A 804 -27.68 23.16 32.33
N GLY A 805 -27.10 23.80 31.30
CA GLY A 805 -27.84 24.42 30.20
C GLY A 805 -28.56 23.43 29.26
N THR A 806 -28.16 22.16 29.23
CA THR A 806 -28.84 21.09 28.46
C THR A 806 -29.78 20.24 29.32
N ARG A 807 -29.73 20.35 30.65
CA ARG A 807 -30.45 19.47 31.59
C ARG A 807 -31.96 19.42 31.41
N MET A 808 -32.63 20.54 31.08
CA MET A 808 -34.09 20.51 30.87
C MET A 808 -34.45 19.64 29.66
N TRP A 809 -33.78 19.85 28.53
CA TRP A 809 -33.93 19.02 27.33
C TRP A 809 -33.71 17.53 27.64
N THR A 810 -32.60 17.18 28.29
CA THR A 810 -32.28 15.76 28.52
C THR A 810 -33.06 15.09 29.66
N ALA A 811 -33.69 15.87 30.55
CA ALA A 811 -34.66 15.38 31.54
C ALA A 811 -36.05 15.15 30.91
N ASP A 812 -36.45 16.00 29.96
CA ASP A 812 -37.65 15.79 29.13
C ASP A 812 -37.42 14.76 27.99
N HIS A 813 -36.26 14.07 28.00
CA HIS A 813 -35.82 13.12 26.97
C HIS A 813 -35.87 13.69 25.53
N LEU A 814 -35.51 14.96 25.35
CA LEU A 814 -35.42 15.63 24.04
C LEU A 814 -33.99 16.09 23.75
N TYR A 815 -33.61 16.13 22.46
CA TYR A 815 -32.35 16.74 22.02
C TYR A 815 -32.46 17.42 20.64
N PRO A 816 -32.19 18.74 20.53
CA PRO A 816 -32.21 19.45 19.25
C PRO A 816 -30.89 19.25 18.47
N LEU A 817 -30.99 18.70 17.26
CA LEU A 817 -29.89 18.40 16.35
C LEU A 817 -29.88 19.39 15.16
N LEU A 818 -28.71 19.88 14.77
CA LEU A 818 -28.57 20.85 13.67
C LEU A 818 -28.50 20.16 12.28
N PRO A 819 -28.77 20.90 11.18
CA PRO A 819 -28.49 20.42 9.82
C PRO A 819 -27.05 19.95 9.70
N TRP A 820 -26.81 18.77 9.09
CA TRP A 820 -25.49 18.16 8.95
C TRP A 820 -24.70 18.14 10.28
N SER A 821 -25.18 17.39 11.26
CA SER A 821 -24.50 17.25 12.56
C SER A 821 -24.72 15.88 13.20
N ALA A 822 -23.83 15.54 14.14
CA ALA A 822 -23.79 14.28 14.85
C ALA A 822 -23.64 14.50 16.36
N ILE A 823 -24.19 13.60 17.16
CA ILE A 823 -24.11 13.61 18.62
C ILE A 823 -23.71 12.25 19.18
N VAL A 824 -23.00 12.28 20.30
CA VAL A 824 -22.83 11.12 21.19
C VAL A 824 -23.22 11.55 22.61
N LEU A 825 -24.26 10.93 23.13
CA LEU A 825 -24.73 11.07 24.50
C LEU A 825 -24.34 9.80 25.27
N LYS A 826 -23.95 9.92 26.54
CA LYS A 826 -23.76 8.78 27.45
C LYS A 826 -24.94 8.69 28.42
N SER A 827 -25.35 7.49 28.79
CA SER A 827 -26.37 7.29 29.82
C SER A 827 -25.74 7.38 31.22
N ILE A 828 -26.23 8.29 32.06
CA ILE A 828 -25.84 8.42 33.48
C ILE A 828 -27.03 8.07 34.39
N ARG A 829 -26.78 7.74 35.65
CA ARG A 829 -27.87 7.67 36.66
C ARG A 829 -28.38 9.09 36.96
N GLU A 830 -29.67 9.20 37.27
CA GLU A 830 -30.36 10.45 37.65
C GLU A 830 -29.83 11.11 38.94
#